data_AF-A0A535HM61-F1
#
_entry.id   AF-A0A535HM61-F1
#
_cell.length_a   1.000
_cell.length_b   1.000
_cell.length_c   1.000
_cell.angle_alpha   90.00
_cell.angle_beta   90.00
_cell.angle_gamma   90.00
#
_symmetry.space_group_name_H-M   'P 1'
#
loop_
_entity.id
_entity.type
_entity.pdbx_description
1 polymer ?
#
loop_
_entity_poly.entity_id
_entity_poly.type
_entity_poly.pdbx_seq_one_letter_code
_entity_poly.pdbx_strand_id
1 'polypeptide(L)'
;MRWWRIVPAAIVSLGLAAAVGVAVGPQRTAAASPEPATFRVGAAVASIDPDPGVPLYSGGFGYSPPVTQQYAPLEVRAFYVSNGRHAAAIAVVDSQAYFAAYQEGPDYGITSVRDIASAQMSKLGGGPAMSRADIIVQGTHSHSAATLEGIWGPVPPTYLKKVHDRSVSALVEAARQARPAHLQWSSIWAPDLDNIVTAQTDSYAGWTQDGQVSVLRALDPQSGATVATFASVPAHPDIVNGAGIKQLGADYFGPVRDDLQAKLGGIAVVGPATLGREESFVQVGGLGQMRWYAGVVENRITEALTRARWVTDPTIASSETLVTIPGDNAALLGLVLLWSLPDQQKAQLGSSTGLYPIDRSITPPYLIGNTVGTYVTALRIGGVGLVSMPGEPFPEIRLNVLRATQGIDMLVGLSKGQDDLGYWFPAWVTPFTTIYHSDHLQYNVAVQAGDQFIQNDLLMLRAVGFSATPGIPYPLPTDWQAAFRSGLQALASAGSGDAGPTGTFTTTLQAAYSNVSQPYDASPVNLPGQPQIKGEVQWDLGDGSTYSSHAVRDGSGAPWSATQFTHAYAPGDYRVRLRAQDTAGNAPDWTLRVHVYPQLLPRVSATNLGAGLWRLAGAASGGDGVPLAWRWSFSDGGAADGRVVTHRFASGSSPAATLRVVDGTDSVAEAVWPGTVSPAAHPAGAAPTSHPLLTRTPASHAPASAASAGGPQGIATDRLAASTLGRVADGGGGAAPAVTAGGLTVLVLLAVGATRRRRAPRRPR
;
A
#
# COMPACT_ATOMS: atom_id res chain seq x y z
N MET A 1 -39.96 0.86 -24.83
CA MET A 1 -40.73 1.95 -25.46
C MET A 1 -39.87 3.22 -25.42
N ARG A 2 -39.14 3.52 -26.52
CA ARG A 2 -39.08 4.80 -27.28
C ARG A 2 -39.66 6.01 -26.52
N TRP A 3 -38.98 7.16 -26.43
CA TRP A 3 -38.79 8.13 -27.52
C TRP A 3 -37.43 8.87 -27.48
N TRP A 4 -36.79 8.97 -28.66
CA TRP A 4 -35.77 9.96 -29.01
C TRP A 4 -36.43 11.01 -29.92
N ARG A 5 -36.07 12.30 -29.79
CA ARG A 5 -36.41 13.34 -30.77
C ARG A 5 -35.12 13.93 -31.35
N ILE A 6 -34.99 13.74 -32.66
CA ILE A 6 -34.03 14.36 -33.57
C ILE A 6 -34.62 15.72 -33.98
N VAL A 7 -33.79 16.76 -34.08
CA VAL A 7 -34.11 18.02 -34.77
C VAL A 7 -33.04 18.27 -35.85
N PRO A 8 -33.41 18.63 -37.09
CA PRO A 8 -32.51 18.68 -38.23
C PRO A 8 -31.80 20.04 -38.38
N ALA A 9 -30.62 20.00 -38.99
CA ALA A 9 -29.85 21.17 -39.40
C ALA A 9 -30.47 21.83 -40.63
N ALA A 10 -30.67 23.15 -40.59
CA ALA A 10 -30.94 24.00 -41.74
C ALA A 10 -29.73 24.92 -41.97
N ILE A 11 -29.14 24.79 -43.15
CA ILE A 11 -28.05 25.63 -43.65
C ILE A 11 -28.66 26.95 -44.14
N VAL A 12 -28.23 28.07 -43.57
CA VAL A 12 -28.45 29.41 -44.14
C VAL A 12 -27.07 30.01 -44.43
N SER A 13 -26.77 30.13 -45.71
CA SER A 13 -25.57 30.80 -46.22
C SER A 13 -25.83 32.31 -46.25
N LEU A 14 -25.16 33.06 -45.38
CA LEU A 14 -25.07 34.52 -45.46
C LEU A 14 -23.60 34.89 -45.68
N GLY A 15 -23.29 35.30 -46.90
CA GLY A 15 -21.99 35.83 -47.27
C GLY A 15 -21.80 37.22 -46.67
N LEU A 16 -20.77 37.37 -45.84
CA LEU A 16 -20.19 38.66 -45.51
C LEU A 16 -18.70 38.61 -45.84
N ALA A 17 -18.29 39.42 -46.81
CA ALA A 17 -16.91 39.73 -47.08
C ALA A 17 -16.34 40.53 -45.90
N ALA A 18 -15.31 39.99 -45.23
CA ALA A 18 -14.53 40.72 -44.24
C ALA A 18 -13.04 40.54 -44.54
N ALA A 19 -12.36 41.67 -44.67
CA ALA A 19 -10.95 41.79 -45.02
C ALA A 19 -10.04 41.02 -44.06
N VAL A 20 -9.09 40.26 -44.61
CA VAL A 20 -8.01 39.61 -43.86
C VAL A 20 -6.99 40.68 -43.46
N GLY A 21 -7.20 41.28 -42.30
CA GLY A 21 -6.15 41.97 -41.56
C GLY A 21 -5.36 40.93 -40.77
N VAL A 22 -4.09 40.70 -41.13
CA VAL A 22 -3.16 39.90 -40.32
C VAL A 22 -2.83 40.70 -39.07
N ALA A 23 -3.64 40.52 -38.02
CA ALA A 23 -3.29 40.97 -36.69
C ALA A 23 -2.30 39.96 -36.08
N VAL A 24 -1.03 40.34 -36.01
CA VAL A 24 -0.04 39.65 -35.17
C VAL A 24 -0.43 39.91 -33.72
N GLY A 25 -1.24 39.01 -33.16
CA GLY A 25 -1.55 39.03 -31.73
C GLY A 25 -0.28 38.78 -30.92
N PRO A 26 -0.10 39.43 -29.76
CA PRO A 26 1.05 39.17 -28.92
C PRO A 26 1.07 37.68 -28.55
N GLN A 27 2.22 37.03 -28.79
CA GLN A 27 2.48 35.69 -28.29
C GLN A 27 2.15 35.70 -26.80
N ARG A 28 1.15 34.92 -26.39
CA ARG A 28 0.93 34.59 -24.99
C ARG A 28 2.21 33.92 -24.51
N THR A 29 3.03 34.65 -23.77
CA THR A 29 4.09 34.06 -22.96
C THR A 29 3.42 33.03 -22.07
N ALA A 30 3.69 31.74 -22.29
CA ALA A 30 3.27 30.70 -21.37
C ALA A 30 3.76 31.12 -19.98
N ALA A 31 2.83 31.30 -19.03
CA ALA A 31 3.21 31.61 -17.66
C ALA A 31 4.19 30.54 -17.19
N ALA A 32 5.32 30.95 -16.62
CA ALA A 32 6.31 30.02 -16.09
C ALA A 32 5.62 29.09 -15.08
N SER A 33 5.89 27.79 -15.17
CA SER A 33 5.39 26.84 -14.18
C SER A 33 5.85 27.29 -12.78
N PRO A 34 4.96 27.28 -11.77
CA PRO A 34 5.32 27.72 -10.42
C PRO A 34 6.45 26.87 -9.86
N GLU A 35 7.43 27.52 -9.24
CA GLU A 35 8.60 26.84 -8.65
C GLU A 35 8.19 25.97 -7.45
N PRO A 36 8.81 24.79 -7.26
CA PRO A 36 8.58 23.95 -6.08
C PRO A 36 8.93 24.68 -4.78
N ALA A 37 8.10 24.49 -3.76
CA ALA A 37 8.42 24.98 -2.42
C ALA A 37 9.57 24.15 -1.80
N THR A 38 10.45 24.83 -1.07
CA THR A 38 11.53 24.18 -0.32
C THR A 38 11.08 23.85 1.09
N PHE A 39 11.23 22.58 1.46
CA PHE A 39 10.98 22.04 2.80
C PHE A 39 12.28 21.49 3.40
N ARG A 40 12.24 21.16 4.69
CA ARG A 40 13.19 20.23 5.29
C ARG A 40 12.48 18.89 5.48
N VAL A 41 13.02 17.83 4.89
CA VAL A 41 12.42 16.49 4.96
C VAL A 41 13.45 15.50 5.46
N GLY A 42 13.03 14.61 6.35
CA GLY A 42 13.82 13.49 6.82
C GLY A 42 12.93 12.28 7.06
N ALA A 43 13.57 11.12 7.13
CA ALA A 43 12.90 9.86 7.41
C ALA A 43 13.85 8.97 8.22
N ALA A 44 13.29 8.02 8.96
CA ALA A 44 14.08 7.09 9.75
C ALA A 44 13.36 5.76 9.94
N VAL A 45 14.14 4.73 10.28
CA VAL A 45 13.67 3.37 10.55
C VAL A 45 14.17 2.95 11.92
N ALA A 46 13.32 2.28 12.70
CA ALA A 46 13.70 1.64 13.95
C ALA A 46 13.17 0.21 14.01
N SER A 47 14.04 -0.78 14.26
CA SER A 47 13.61 -2.18 14.42
C SER A 47 12.79 -2.36 15.70
N ILE A 48 11.68 -3.07 15.56
CA ILE A 48 10.81 -3.57 16.62
C ILE A 48 10.74 -5.11 16.58
N ASP A 49 11.80 -5.77 16.12
CA ASP A 49 11.88 -7.22 16.21
C ASP A 49 11.74 -7.68 17.68
N PRO A 50 11.10 -8.83 17.96
CA PRO A 50 10.99 -9.33 19.32
C PRO A 50 12.36 -9.54 19.97
N ASP A 51 12.45 -9.24 21.26
CA ASP A 51 13.62 -9.66 22.02
C ASP A 51 13.63 -11.20 22.18
N PRO A 52 14.82 -11.83 22.24
CA PRO A 52 14.91 -13.29 22.37
C PRO A 52 14.10 -13.81 23.56
N GLY A 53 13.25 -14.81 23.29
CA GLY A 53 12.44 -15.47 24.33
C GLY A 53 11.14 -14.74 24.70
N VAL A 54 10.81 -13.61 24.05
CA VAL A 54 9.50 -12.97 24.20
C VAL A 54 8.53 -13.55 23.17
N PRO A 55 7.56 -14.39 23.55
CA PRO A 55 6.55 -14.88 22.62
C PRO A 55 5.61 -13.75 22.24
N LEU A 56 5.42 -13.55 20.94
CA LEU A 56 4.43 -12.63 20.39
C LEU A 56 3.24 -13.41 19.84
N TYR A 57 2.18 -12.70 19.47
CA TYR A 57 0.94 -13.29 18.97
C TYR A 57 0.55 -12.51 17.72
N SER A 58 0.14 -13.19 16.65
CA SER A 58 -0.40 -12.52 15.46
C SER A 58 -1.82 -12.05 15.73
N GLY A 59 -2.29 -11.01 15.06
CA GLY A 59 -3.68 -10.58 15.14
C GLY A 59 -4.47 -10.83 13.84
N GLY A 60 -5.80 -10.69 13.92
CA GLY A 60 -6.69 -10.59 12.75
C GLY A 60 -7.38 -11.90 12.34
N PHE A 61 -6.68 -13.04 12.28
CA PHE A 61 -7.28 -14.34 11.91
C PHE A 61 -7.71 -15.22 13.10
N GLY A 62 -8.13 -14.60 14.21
CA GLY A 62 -8.54 -15.32 15.43
C GLY A 62 -7.44 -15.46 16.48
N TYR A 63 -7.73 -16.25 17.53
CA TYR A 63 -6.81 -16.46 18.65
C TYR A 63 -5.50 -17.10 18.21
N SER A 64 -4.40 -16.37 18.35
CA SER A 64 -3.09 -16.80 17.89
C SER A 64 -2.40 -17.71 18.89
N PRO A 65 -1.67 -18.74 18.44
CA PRO A 65 -0.64 -19.37 19.25
C PRO A 65 0.55 -18.41 19.43
N PRO A 66 1.47 -18.68 20.38
CA PRO A 66 2.71 -17.92 20.48
C PRO A 66 3.58 -18.13 19.23
N VAL A 67 4.14 -17.02 18.74
CA VAL A 67 5.01 -16.93 17.56
C VAL A 67 6.36 -16.38 17.99
N THR A 68 7.44 -17.05 17.56
CA THR A 68 8.82 -16.71 17.92
C THR A 68 9.74 -16.57 16.69
N GLN A 69 9.21 -16.82 15.50
CA GLN A 69 9.94 -16.72 14.24
C GLN A 69 9.44 -15.53 13.44
N GLN A 70 10.29 -15.06 12.53
CA GLN A 70 9.98 -13.98 11.60
C GLN A 70 10.43 -14.42 10.21
N TYR A 71 9.66 -14.06 9.18
CA TYR A 71 10.10 -14.21 7.79
C TYR A 71 10.71 -12.91 7.24
N ALA A 72 10.49 -11.79 7.92
CA ALA A 72 11.04 -10.47 7.59
C ALA A 72 11.13 -9.59 8.86
N PRO A 73 12.00 -8.55 8.87
CA PRO A 73 12.07 -7.60 9.99
C PRO A 73 10.74 -6.87 10.23
N LEU A 74 10.47 -6.58 11.50
CA LEU A 74 9.39 -5.68 11.93
C LEU A 74 10.00 -4.32 12.29
N GLU A 75 9.40 -3.25 11.78
CA GLU A 75 9.97 -1.91 11.86
C GLU A 75 8.91 -0.84 12.18
N VAL A 76 9.39 0.27 12.72
CA VAL A 76 8.70 1.56 12.66
C VAL A 76 9.42 2.44 11.66
N ARG A 77 8.68 3.02 10.72
CA ARG A 77 9.23 3.95 9.73
C ARG A 77 8.55 5.30 9.84
N ALA A 78 9.34 6.37 9.94
CA ALA A 78 8.86 7.73 10.15
C ALA A 78 9.23 8.66 8.98
N PHE A 79 8.34 9.60 8.67
CA PHE A 79 8.49 10.64 7.65
C PHE A 79 8.21 12.00 8.31
N TYR A 80 9.13 12.94 8.18
CA TYR A 80 9.06 14.28 8.78
C TYR A 80 9.17 15.37 7.72
N VAL A 81 8.33 16.39 7.79
CA VAL A 81 8.35 17.56 6.90
C VAL A 81 8.27 18.85 7.71
N SER A 82 9.09 19.84 7.38
CA SER A 82 9.04 21.16 7.98
C SER A 82 9.22 22.27 6.94
N ASN A 83 8.54 23.40 7.14
CA ASN A 83 8.77 24.65 6.41
C ASN A 83 9.59 25.66 7.23
N GLY A 84 10.20 25.21 8.33
CA GLY A 84 10.97 26.03 9.29
C GLY A 84 10.12 26.76 10.34
N ARG A 85 8.80 26.88 10.13
CA ARG A 85 7.85 27.50 11.07
C ARG A 85 6.87 26.51 11.67
N HIS A 86 6.45 25.54 10.87
CA HIS A 86 5.58 24.43 11.23
C HIS A 86 6.19 23.13 10.71
N ALA A 87 5.83 22.03 11.34
CA ALA A 87 6.26 20.70 10.93
C ALA A 87 5.11 19.71 11.06
N ALA A 88 5.19 18.62 10.31
CA ALA A 88 4.29 17.50 10.36
C ALA A 88 5.11 16.20 10.30
N ALA A 89 4.65 15.16 11.00
CA ALA A 89 5.30 13.85 10.99
C ALA A 89 4.28 12.71 10.90
N ILE A 90 4.67 11.63 10.23
CA ILE A 90 3.90 10.39 10.11
C ILE A 90 4.80 9.24 10.53
N ALA A 91 4.31 8.30 11.34
CA ALA A 91 4.98 7.04 11.59
C ALA A 91 4.07 5.86 11.25
N VAL A 92 4.61 4.85 10.57
CA VAL A 92 3.95 3.58 10.29
C VAL A 92 4.66 2.48 11.08
N VAL A 93 3.89 1.74 11.88
CA VAL A 93 4.34 0.69 12.79
C VAL A 93 3.91 -0.66 12.24
N ASP A 94 4.84 -1.61 12.07
CA ASP A 94 4.52 -2.99 11.70
C ASP A 94 3.83 -3.72 12.86
N SER A 95 2.53 -3.50 13.01
CA SER A 95 1.66 -4.14 13.99
C SER A 95 0.28 -4.43 13.37
N GLN A 96 -0.42 -5.42 13.92
CA GLN A 96 -1.82 -5.63 13.54
C GLN A 96 -2.67 -4.44 14.01
N ALA A 97 -2.37 -3.85 15.16
CA ALA A 97 -3.04 -2.64 15.61
C ALA A 97 -2.24 -1.99 16.74
N TYR A 98 -2.61 -0.77 17.15
CA TYR A 98 -1.91 -0.03 18.20
C TYR A 98 -2.85 1.00 18.84
N PHE A 99 -3.15 0.86 20.13
CA PHE A 99 -4.10 1.76 20.79
C PHE A 99 -3.52 3.13 21.13
N ALA A 100 -4.42 4.10 21.28
CA ALA A 100 -4.11 5.45 21.77
C ALA A 100 -3.44 5.42 23.15
N ALA A 101 -3.88 4.50 24.02
CA ALA A 101 -3.35 4.29 25.37
C ALA A 101 -3.74 2.91 25.92
N TYR A 102 -2.99 2.46 26.92
CA TYR A 102 -3.02 1.10 27.49
C TYR A 102 -3.37 1.09 28.98
N GLN A 103 -3.68 -0.07 29.55
CA GLN A 103 -4.00 -0.19 30.98
C GLN A 103 -2.75 -0.27 31.87
N GLU A 104 -1.59 -0.62 31.29
CA GLU A 104 -0.29 -0.73 31.96
C GLU A 104 0.22 0.63 32.46
N GLY A 105 -0.22 1.73 31.85
CA GLY A 105 0.09 3.07 32.32
C GLY A 105 0.25 4.10 31.20
N PRO A 106 0.57 5.36 31.56
CA PRO A 106 0.67 6.47 30.63
C PRO A 106 1.93 6.42 29.74
N ASP A 107 2.90 5.55 30.03
CA ASP A 107 4.17 5.44 29.29
C ASP A 107 4.09 4.50 28.07
N TYR A 108 2.86 4.25 27.60
CA TYR A 108 2.50 3.34 26.52
C TYR A 108 1.47 3.97 25.57
N GLY A 109 1.34 3.40 24.38
CA GLY A 109 0.35 3.81 23.38
C GLY A 109 0.72 5.06 22.58
N ILE A 110 -0.06 5.28 21.51
CA ILE A 110 0.23 6.31 20.50
C ILE A 110 0.20 7.73 21.10
N THR A 111 -0.70 8.02 22.03
CA THR A 111 -0.78 9.38 22.60
C THR A 111 0.52 9.77 23.29
N SER A 112 1.08 8.86 24.09
CA SER A 112 2.39 9.04 24.73
C SER A 112 3.52 9.16 23.71
N VAL A 113 3.52 8.32 22.66
CA VAL A 113 4.51 8.43 21.57
C VAL A 113 4.53 9.85 21.00
N ARG A 114 3.36 10.40 20.68
CA ARG A 114 3.22 11.73 20.06
C ARG A 114 3.61 12.85 21.02
N ASP A 115 3.21 12.76 22.29
CA ASP A 115 3.59 13.74 23.32
C ASP A 115 5.11 13.78 23.53
N ILE A 116 5.75 12.62 23.71
CA ILE A 116 7.18 12.53 23.95
C ILE A 116 7.98 12.91 22.70
N ALA A 117 7.59 12.40 21.53
CA ALA A 117 8.30 12.69 20.28
C ALA A 117 8.22 14.18 19.93
N SER A 118 7.04 14.81 20.01
CA SER A 118 6.91 16.25 19.74
C SER A 118 7.75 17.10 20.70
N ALA A 119 7.77 16.76 21.99
CA ALA A 119 8.59 17.44 22.99
C ALA A 119 10.10 17.28 22.75
N GLN A 120 10.55 16.11 22.28
CA GLN A 120 11.95 15.87 21.94
C GLN A 120 12.34 16.56 20.63
N MET A 121 11.51 16.48 19.59
CA MET A 121 11.72 17.15 18.32
C MET A 121 11.78 18.68 18.47
N SER A 122 10.93 19.25 19.33
CA SER A 122 10.94 20.69 19.65
C SER A 122 12.25 21.18 20.28
N LYS A 123 13.05 20.27 20.85
CA LYS A 123 14.36 20.57 21.44
C LYS A 123 15.51 20.37 20.47
N LEU A 124 15.26 19.79 19.29
CA LEU A 124 16.26 19.69 18.23
C LEU A 124 16.51 21.10 17.66
N GLY A 125 17.78 21.51 17.60
CA GLY A 125 18.12 22.75 16.90
C GLY A 125 17.78 22.65 15.41
N GLY A 126 17.15 23.69 14.85
CA GLY A 126 16.89 23.80 13.40
C GLY A 126 15.49 23.39 12.93
N GLY A 127 14.59 22.99 13.83
CA GLY A 127 13.16 22.77 13.56
C GLY A 127 12.25 23.68 14.40
N PRO A 128 10.96 23.79 14.06
CA PRO A 128 9.98 24.55 14.85
C PRO A 128 9.58 23.79 16.11
N ALA A 129 8.98 24.50 17.07
CA ALA A 129 8.27 23.83 18.16
C ALA A 129 7.10 23.01 17.59
N MET A 130 6.91 21.81 18.13
CA MET A 130 5.86 20.88 17.76
C MET A 130 5.03 20.51 18.98
N SER A 131 3.81 20.08 18.69
CA SER A 131 2.87 19.48 19.61
C SER A 131 2.50 18.09 19.10
N ARG A 132 1.75 17.33 19.90
CA ARG A 132 1.21 16.05 19.45
C ARG A 132 0.37 16.18 18.18
N ALA A 133 -0.38 17.28 18.02
CA ALA A 133 -1.25 17.52 16.86
C ALA A 133 -0.49 17.52 15.53
N ASP A 134 0.83 17.73 15.55
CA ASP A 134 1.70 17.71 14.36
C ASP A 134 2.10 16.30 13.92
N ILE A 135 1.66 15.25 14.60
CA ILE A 135 2.11 13.88 14.39
C ILE A 135 0.92 12.96 14.19
N ILE A 136 0.96 12.09 13.19
CA ILE A 136 0.09 10.90 13.07
C ILE A 136 0.95 9.65 13.24
N VAL A 137 0.47 8.67 14.02
CA VAL A 137 1.08 7.33 14.12
C VAL A 137 0.03 6.32 13.70
N GLN A 138 0.43 5.36 12.87
CA GLN A 138 -0.43 4.40 12.20
C GLN A 138 0.13 2.98 12.35
N GLY A 139 -0.72 1.98 12.58
CA GLY A 139 -0.35 0.58 12.39
C GLY A 139 -0.45 0.16 10.91
N THR A 140 0.35 -0.81 10.46
CA THR A 140 0.18 -1.37 9.11
C THR A 140 -1.11 -2.16 8.95
N HIS A 141 -1.66 -2.65 10.06
CA HIS A 141 -2.71 -3.66 10.13
C HIS A 141 -2.30 -5.06 9.65
N SER A 142 -1.01 -5.34 9.49
CA SER A 142 -0.55 -6.65 9.02
C SER A 142 -1.08 -7.79 9.89
N HIS A 143 -1.83 -8.72 9.30
CA HIS A 143 -2.35 -9.93 9.97
C HIS A 143 -1.24 -10.96 10.26
N SER A 144 -0.02 -10.69 9.79
CA SER A 144 1.19 -11.40 10.18
C SER A 144 2.09 -10.59 11.13
N ALA A 145 1.68 -9.42 11.58
CA ALA A 145 2.41 -8.66 12.60
C ALA A 145 1.84 -8.92 14.00
N ALA A 146 2.56 -8.48 15.03
CA ALA A 146 2.14 -8.68 16.41
C ALA A 146 0.81 -7.95 16.69
N THR A 147 -0.12 -8.64 17.36
CA THR A 147 -1.25 -7.99 18.04
C THR A 147 -0.71 -7.18 19.21
N LEU A 148 -1.06 -5.89 19.22
CA LEU A 148 -0.86 -5.01 20.37
C LEU A 148 -2.20 -4.68 21.02
N GLU A 149 -3.30 -5.34 20.67
CA GLU A 149 -4.64 -5.00 21.17
C GLU A 149 -5.12 -5.88 22.31
N GLY A 150 -4.53 -7.07 22.44
CA GLY A 150 -5.20 -8.16 23.13
C GLY A 150 -5.96 -8.98 22.10
N ILE A 151 -7.25 -9.24 22.36
CA ILE A 151 -8.30 -9.99 21.61
C ILE A 151 -7.87 -11.26 20.85
N TRP A 152 -6.83 -11.18 20.05
CA TRP A 152 -6.13 -12.27 19.38
C TRP A 152 -5.05 -12.95 20.23
N GLY A 153 -4.60 -12.34 21.34
CA GLY A 153 -3.64 -12.95 22.24
C GLY A 153 -3.07 -12.00 23.29
N PRO A 154 -2.22 -12.48 24.21
CA PRO A 154 -1.52 -11.63 25.17
C PRO A 154 -0.68 -10.53 24.51
N VAL A 155 -0.57 -9.39 25.19
CA VAL A 155 0.30 -8.26 24.81
C VAL A 155 1.44 -8.17 25.82
N PRO A 156 2.66 -8.64 25.50
CA PRO A 156 3.77 -8.58 26.44
C PRO A 156 4.16 -7.12 26.73
N PRO A 157 4.12 -6.65 28.00
CA PRO A 157 4.41 -5.24 28.31
C PRO A 157 5.81 -4.79 27.92
N THR A 158 6.79 -5.70 27.93
CA THR A 158 8.16 -5.42 27.48
C THR A 158 8.23 -5.13 25.99
N TYR A 159 7.52 -5.91 25.17
CA TYR A 159 7.43 -5.68 23.73
C TYR A 159 6.62 -4.42 23.41
N LEU A 160 5.49 -4.22 24.09
CA LEU A 160 4.70 -3.00 23.96
C LEU A 160 5.53 -1.75 24.28
N LYS A 161 6.36 -1.80 25.33
CA LYS A 161 7.29 -0.71 25.66
C LYS A 161 8.32 -0.48 24.57
N LYS A 162 8.88 -1.56 24.01
CA LYS A 162 9.81 -1.50 22.89
C LYS A 162 9.18 -0.82 21.67
N VAL A 163 7.97 -1.21 21.27
CA VAL A 163 7.26 -0.57 20.15
C VAL A 163 7.05 0.94 20.41
N HIS A 164 6.62 1.30 21.61
CA HIS A 164 6.48 2.71 22.01
C HIS A 164 7.80 3.48 21.87
N ASP A 165 8.87 3.01 22.52
CA ASP A 165 10.15 3.73 22.57
C ASP A 165 10.82 3.81 21.19
N ARG A 166 10.66 2.77 20.36
CA ARG A 166 11.17 2.76 18.98
C ARG A 166 10.36 3.66 18.06
N SER A 167 9.05 3.81 18.29
CA SER A 167 8.23 4.79 17.58
C SER A 167 8.65 6.23 17.87
N VAL A 168 8.90 6.55 19.14
CA VAL A 168 9.48 7.85 19.53
C VAL A 168 10.84 8.05 18.86
N SER A 169 11.72 7.05 18.92
CA SER A 169 13.06 7.13 18.33
C SER A 169 13.03 7.36 16.83
N ALA A 170 12.16 6.68 16.09
CA ALA A 170 12.04 6.84 14.64
C ALA A 170 11.58 8.27 14.27
N LEU A 171 10.55 8.79 14.95
CA LEU A 171 10.06 10.16 14.74
C LEU A 171 11.16 11.22 15.00
N VAL A 172 11.85 11.10 16.14
CA VAL A 172 12.90 12.04 16.53
C VAL A 172 14.11 11.97 15.58
N GLU A 173 14.48 10.77 15.12
CA GLU A 173 15.57 10.61 14.16
C GLU A 173 15.20 11.13 12.78
N ALA A 174 13.95 10.93 12.32
CA ALA A 174 13.47 11.51 11.07
C ALA A 174 13.58 13.04 11.07
N ALA A 175 13.21 13.70 12.17
CA ALA A 175 13.38 15.14 12.33
C ALA A 175 14.86 15.56 12.38
N ARG A 176 15.72 14.79 13.06
CA ARG A 176 17.17 15.06 13.14
C ARG A 176 17.85 14.98 11.78
N GLN A 177 17.43 14.03 10.94
CA GLN A 177 17.97 13.83 9.59
C GLN A 177 17.35 14.79 8.55
N ALA A 178 16.44 15.66 8.96
CA ALA A 178 15.72 16.53 8.03
C ALA A 178 16.68 17.49 7.30
N ARG A 179 16.62 17.46 5.97
CA ARG A 179 17.48 18.23 5.06
C ARG A 179 16.66 18.91 3.97
N PRO A 180 17.18 19.96 3.31
CA PRO A 180 16.46 20.63 2.22
C PRO A 180 15.94 19.64 1.18
N ALA A 181 14.67 19.77 0.81
CA ALA A 181 14.01 18.92 -0.17
C ALA A 181 12.86 19.66 -0.87
N HIS A 182 12.59 19.26 -2.11
CA HIS A 182 11.33 19.56 -2.80
C HIS A 182 10.39 18.38 -2.69
N LEU A 183 9.10 18.65 -2.50
CA LEU A 183 8.08 17.61 -2.38
C LEU A 183 7.29 17.46 -3.67
N GLN A 184 6.99 16.21 -4.00
CA GLN A 184 6.05 15.84 -5.03
C GLN A 184 4.90 15.04 -4.43
N TRP A 185 3.70 15.23 -4.94
CA TRP A 185 2.56 14.38 -4.64
C TRP A 185 1.98 13.76 -5.92
N SER A 186 1.42 12.56 -5.79
CA SER A 186 0.69 11.88 -6.86
C SER A 186 -0.33 10.91 -6.27
N SER A 187 -1.35 10.61 -7.05
CA SER A 187 -2.24 9.48 -6.80
C SER A 187 -2.67 8.83 -8.10
N ILE A 188 -3.06 7.56 -8.00
CA ILE A 188 -3.79 6.85 -9.05
C ILE A 188 -5.01 6.16 -8.45
N TRP A 189 -5.97 5.84 -9.32
CA TRP A 189 -7.14 5.06 -8.97
C TRP A 189 -6.94 3.61 -9.40
N ALA A 190 -6.73 2.72 -8.44
CA ALA A 190 -6.47 1.29 -8.60
C ALA A 190 -7.36 0.44 -7.67
N PRO A 191 -8.70 0.52 -7.80
CA PRO A 191 -9.64 -0.22 -6.96
C PRO A 191 -9.56 -1.74 -7.17
N ASP A 192 -8.87 -2.18 -8.23
CA ASP A 192 -8.64 -3.57 -8.56
C ASP A 192 -7.57 -4.24 -7.69
N LEU A 193 -6.84 -3.46 -6.88
CA LEU A 193 -6.05 -3.99 -5.76
C LEU A 193 -6.96 -4.72 -4.75
N ASP A 194 -8.15 -4.18 -4.52
CA ASP A 194 -9.19 -4.80 -3.72
C ASP A 194 -10.04 -5.76 -4.54
N ASN A 195 -10.75 -6.62 -3.84
CA ASN A 195 -11.72 -7.55 -4.41
C ASN A 195 -13.08 -6.88 -4.75
N ILE A 196 -13.18 -6.27 -5.94
CA ILE A 196 -14.38 -5.50 -6.32
C ILE A 196 -15.54 -6.34 -6.85
N VAL A 197 -15.24 -7.50 -7.43
CA VAL A 197 -16.24 -8.43 -7.97
C VAL A 197 -16.16 -9.82 -7.39
N THR A 198 -15.07 -10.16 -6.69
CA THR A 198 -14.95 -11.43 -5.96
C THR A 198 -15.27 -11.22 -4.49
N ALA A 199 -16.16 -12.02 -3.91
CA ALA A 199 -16.42 -11.98 -2.48
C ALA A 199 -15.33 -12.72 -1.68
N GLN A 200 -14.88 -12.10 -0.59
CA GLN A 200 -14.07 -12.74 0.47
C GLN A 200 -14.66 -12.42 1.85
N THR A 201 -13.99 -12.94 2.89
CA THR A 201 -14.43 -12.91 4.28
C THR A 201 -14.85 -11.53 4.71
N ASP A 202 -14.26 -10.44 4.19
CA ASP A 202 -14.68 -9.09 4.53
C ASP A 202 -15.08 -8.08 3.41
N SER A 203 -15.54 -8.55 2.24
CA SER A 203 -15.85 -7.65 1.11
C SER A 203 -17.28 -7.72 0.57
N TYR A 204 -17.81 -6.57 0.15
CA TYR A 204 -19.11 -6.46 -0.52
C TYR A 204 -18.91 -6.19 -2.01
N ALA A 205 -18.90 -7.24 -2.82
CA ALA A 205 -18.82 -7.12 -4.28
C ALA A 205 -19.86 -6.12 -4.82
N GLY A 206 -19.47 -5.29 -5.79
CA GLY A 206 -20.32 -4.25 -6.38
C GLY A 206 -20.50 -2.99 -5.52
N TRP A 207 -19.91 -2.93 -4.33
CA TRP A 207 -19.85 -1.70 -3.55
C TRP A 207 -18.68 -0.83 -3.97
N THR A 208 -18.77 0.47 -3.69
CA THR A 208 -17.67 1.40 -3.96
C THR A 208 -16.48 1.04 -3.08
N GLN A 209 -15.30 0.85 -3.69
CA GLN A 209 -14.01 0.82 -2.99
C GLN A 209 -13.29 2.15 -3.14
N ASP A 210 -12.37 2.44 -2.24
CA ASP A 210 -11.47 3.57 -2.29
C ASP A 210 -10.11 3.16 -2.88
N GLY A 211 -10.04 3.00 -4.20
CA GLY A 211 -8.81 2.61 -4.88
C GLY A 211 -7.68 3.66 -4.94
N GLN A 212 -7.66 4.70 -4.10
CA GLN A 212 -6.67 5.78 -4.19
C GLN A 212 -5.30 5.39 -3.60
N VAL A 213 -4.40 4.85 -4.43
CA VAL A 213 -2.97 4.77 -4.08
C VAL A 213 -2.38 6.18 -4.08
N SER A 214 -1.77 6.57 -2.96
CA SER A 214 -1.31 7.94 -2.72
C SER A 214 0.19 7.97 -2.42
N VAL A 215 0.92 8.94 -2.97
CA VAL A 215 2.38 9.06 -2.79
C VAL A 215 2.78 10.50 -2.51
N LEU A 216 3.65 10.70 -1.52
CA LEU A 216 4.40 11.92 -1.27
C LEU A 216 5.89 11.59 -1.32
N ARG A 217 6.62 12.15 -2.28
CA ARG A 217 8.05 11.90 -2.48
C ARG A 217 8.87 13.17 -2.26
N ALA A 218 9.94 13.05 -1.49
CA ALA A 218 10.90 14.12 -1.24
C ALA A 218 12.17 13.91 -2.05
N LEU A 219 12.59 14.95 -2.76
CA LEU A 219 13.77 14.94 -3.62
C LEU A 219 14.74 16.02 -3.17
N ASP A 220 16.03 15.69 -3.14
CA ASP A 220 17.10 16.66 -2.90
C ASP A 220 17.09 17.71 -4.04
N PRO A 221 17.06 19.03 -3.74
CA PRO A 221 16.87 20.05 -4.77
C PRO A 221 18.05 20.18 -5.76
N GLN A 222 19.23 19.68 -5.40
CA GLN A 222 20.44 19.83 -6.21
C GLN A 222 20.66 18.61 -7.12
N SER A 223 20.60 17.43 -6.53
CA SER A 223 20.86 16.15 -7.21
C SER A 223 19.60 15.54 -7.83
N GLY A 224 18.42 15.84 -7.28
CA GLY A 224 17.18 15.12 -7.59
C GLY A 224 17.12 13.73 -6.98
N ALA A 225 18.00 13.39 -6.04
CA ALA A 225 17.99 12.10 -5.35
C ALA A 225 16.79 11.97 -4.41
N THR A 226 16.20 10.78 -4.32
CA THR A 226 15.14 10.50 -3.34
C THR A 226 15.69 10.61 -1.93
N VAL A 227 15.08 11.50 -1.13
CA VAL A 227 15.32 11.60 0.31
C VAL A 227 14.45 10.60 1.04
N ALA A 228 13.16 10.60 0.74
CA ALA A 228 12.18 9.71 1.32
C ALA A 228 10.91 9.63 0.45
N THR A 229 10.19 8.52 0.56
CA THR A 229 8.89 8.30 -0.09
C THR A 229 7.90 7.86 0.98
N PHE A 230 6.77 8.55 1.10
CA PHE A 230 5.61 8.07 1.84
C PHE A 230 4.57 7.58 0.82
N ALA A 231 4.08 6.34 0.97
CA ALA A 231 3.02 5.79 0.16
C ALA A 231 1.91 5.20 1.04
N SER A 232 0.65 5.40 0.63
CA SER A 232 -0.53 4.89 1.31
C SER A 232 -1.35 4.07 0.33
N VAL A 233 -1.69 2.83 0.72
CA VAL A 233 -2.30 1.81 -0.15
C VAL A 233 -3.63 1.35 0.46
N PRO A 234 -4.75 1.48 -0.27
CA PRO A 234 -6.06 0.99 0.15
C PRO A 234 -6.17 -0.48 -0.23
N ALA A 235 -5.64 -1.36 0.62
CA ALA A 235 -5.83 -2.79 0.53
C ALA A 235 -5.46 -3.43 1.87
N HIS A 236 -6.21 -4.43 2.27
CA HIS A 236 -6.00 -5.13 3.53
C HIS A 236 -4.71 -5.99 3.47
N PRO A 237 -3.81 -5.89 4.47
CA PRO A 237 -2.61 -6.75 4.56
C PRO A 237 -2.93 -8.10 5.23
N ASP A 238 -3.72 -8.88 4.53
CA ASP A 238 -4.37 -10.12 4.98
C ASP A 238 -3.91 -11.37 4.18
N ILE A 239 -2.82 -11.24 3.42
CA ILE A 239 -2.33 -12.30 2.52
C ILE A 239 -1.60 -13.38 3.31
N VAL A 240 -0.95 -13.02 4.41
CA VAL A 240 -0.18 -13.92 5.27
C VAL A 240 -0.88 -14.08 6.61
N ASN A 241 -1.38 -15.30 6.88
CA ASN A 241 -1.83 -15.67 8.21
C ASN A 241 -0.63 -16.01 9.11
N GLY A 242 -0.13 -15.03 9.85
CA GLY A 242 1.06 -15.18 10.71
C GLY A 242 0.89 -16.21 11.82
N ALA A 243 -0.32 -16.33 12.38
CA ALA A 243 -0.67 -17.37 13.35
C ALA A 243 -0.59 -18.78 12.74
N GLY A 244 -1.09 -18.93 11.51
CA GLY A 244 -1.10 -20.19 10.77
C GLY A 244 0.29 -20.68 10.39
N ILE A 245 1.16 -19.78 9.88
CA ILE A 245 2.53 -20.12 9.49
C ILE A 245 3.55 -20.02 10.63
N LYS A 246 3.11 -19.51 11.81
CA LYS A 246 3.93 -19.27 13.00
C LYS A 246 5.18 -18.41 12.72
N GLN A 247 5.02 -17.40 11.88
CA GLN A 247 6.07 -16.46 11.53
C GLN A 247 5.48 -15.06 11.40
N LEU A 248 6.20 -14.05 11.90
CA LEU A 248 5.79 -12.66 11.81
C LEU A 248 6.44 -11.91 10.64
N GLY A 249 5.75 -10.87 10.18
CA GLY A 249 6.25 -9.89 9.22
C GLY A 249 5.18 -8.83 8.87
N ALA A 250 5.56 -7.90 8.00
CA ALA A 250 4.74 -6.74 7.63
C ALA A 250 3.83 -6.99 6.41
N ASP A 251 3.47 -8.25 6.12
CA ASP A 251 2.76 -8.65 4.90
C ASP A 251 3.38 -8.00 3.63
N TYR A 252 2.60 -7.63 2.63
CA TYR A 252 3.08 -7.04 1.38
C TYR A 252 3.73 -5.65 1.56
N PHE A 253 3.46 -4.93 2.66
CA PHE A 253 4.10 -3.62 2.91
C PHE A 253 5.62 -3.74 3.06
N GLY A 254 6.11 -4.84 3.65
CA GLY A 254 7.54 -5.10 3.84
C GLY A 254 8.31 -5.21 2.51
N PRO A 255 7.93 -6.11 1.59
CA PRO A 255 8.52 -6.16 0.27
C PRO A 255 8.38 -4.85 -0.52
N VAL A 256 7.20 -4.20 -0.51
CA VAL A 256 6.98 -2.95 -1.26
C VAL A 256 7.95 -1.85 -0.83
N ARG A 257 8.09 -1.60 0.48
CA ARG A 257 9.01 -0.55 0.97
C ARG A 257 10.48 -0.89 0.70
N ASP A 258 10.86 -2.16 0.70
CA ASP A 258 12.23 -2.58 0.44
C ASP A 258 12.57 -2.49 -1.04
N ASP A 259 11.67 -2.91 -1.93
CA ASP A 259 11.83 -2.81 -3.37
C ASP A 259 11.87 -1.34 -3.82
N LEU A 260 10.98 -0.49 -3.31
CA LEU A 260 11.00 0.96 -3.57
C LEU A 260 12.32 1.61 -3.12
N GLN A 261 12.83 1.27 -1.94
CA GLN A 261 14.10 1.79 -1.43
C GLN A 261 15.29 1.30 -2.27
N ALA A 262 15.30 0.03 -2.66
CA ALA A 262 16.33 -0.52 -3.55
C ALA A 262 16.31 0.16 -4.92
N LYS A 263 15.13 0.45 -5.47
CA LYS A 263 14.98 1.06 -6.79
C LYS A 263 15.20 2.57 -6.78
N LEU A 264 14.52 3.30 -5.92
CA LEU A 264 14.45 4.77 -5.93
C LEU A 264 15.44 5.46 -4.99
N GLY A 265 16.02 4.73 -4.03
CA GLY A 265 16.81 5.31 -2.94
C GLY A 265 15.96 6.00 -1.88
N GLY A 266 16.61 6.55 -0.85
CA GLY A 266 15.92 7.14 0.30
C GLY A 266 15.16 6.11 1.13
N ILE A 267 14.48 6.56 2.19
CA ILE A 267 13.65 5.68 3.03
C ILE A 267 12.22 5.67 2.50
N ALA A 268 11.69 4.48 2.23
CA ALA A 268 10.29 4.27 1.91
C ALA A 268 9.47 3.97 3.18
N VAL A 269 8.43 4.75 3.41
CA VAL A 269 7.42 4.59 4.47
C VAL A 269 6.12 4.21 3.77
N VAL A 270 5.67 2.97 3.95
CA VAL A 270 4.48 2.45 3.26
C VAL A 270 3.51 1.95 4.31
N GLY A 271 2.27 2.42 4.27
CA GLY A 271 1.22 2.03 5.20
C GLY A 271 -0.15 2.01 4.52
N PRO A 272 -1.19 1.64 5.27
CA PRO A 272 -2.53 1.51 4.71
C PRO A 272 -3.19 2.88 4.46
N ALA A 273 -4.16 2.90 3.55
CA ALA A 273 -5.11 3.99 3.38
C ALA A 273 -6.38 3.67 4.18
N THR A 274 -7.56 3.67 3.56
CA THR A 274 -8.76 2.97 4.06
C THR A 274 -8.51 1.45 4.08
N LEU A 275 -9.27 0.72 4.90
CA LEU A 275 -9.08 -0.73 5.10
C LEU A 275 -10.38 -1.49 5.26
N GLY A 276 -11.39 -0.88 5.92
CA GLY A 276 -12.65 -1.56 6.15
C GLY A 276 -13.31 -1.89 4.82
N ARG A 277 -13.63 -3.16 4.57
CA ARG A 277 -14.20 -3.65 3.31
C ARG A 277 -13.25 -3.68 2.09
N GLU A 278 -11.95 -3.49 2.29
CA GLU A 278 -10.95 -3.39 1.20
C GLU A 278 -9.99 -4.60 1.17
N GLU A 279 -10.56 -5.80 1.05
CA GLU A 279 -9.77 -7.04 1.11
C GLU A 279 -9.01 -7.33 -0.19
N SER A 280 -7.80 -7.86 -0.08
CA SER A 280 -7.04 -8.33 -1.23
C SER A 280 -7.62 -9.65 -1.76
N PHE A 281 -7.84 -9.78 -3.07
CA PHE A 281 -8.43 -11.03 -3.61
C PHE A 281 -7.54 -12.28 -3.40
N VAL A 282 -6.30 -12.12 -2.91
CA VAL A 282 -5.36 -13.20 -2.60
C VAL A 282 -5.17 -13.47 -1.09
N GLN A 283 -6.07 -12.97 -0.23
CA GLN A 283 -6.14 -13.25 1.22
C GLN A 283 -5.78 -14.72 1.57
N VAL A 284 -4.96 -14.89 2.62
CA VAL A 284 -4.39 -16.18 3.08
C VAL A 284 -3.65 -16.97 1.97
N GLY A 285 -3.06 -16.27 1.01
CA GLY A 285 -2.27 -16.89 -0.07
C GLY A 285 -0.85 -17.30 0.33
N GLY A 286 -0.36 -16.83 1.47
CA GLY A 286 0.99 -17.11 1.97
C GLY A 286 2.08 -16.31 1.27
N LEU A 287 3.35 -16.61 1.61
CA LEU A 287 4.49 -15.74 1.26
C LEU A 287 4.72 -15.55 -0.25
N GLY A 288 4.47 -16.58 -1.06
CA GLY A 288 4.60 -16.45 -2.53
C GLY A 288 3.58 -15.49 -3.13
N GLN A 289 2.33 -15.55 -2.64
CA GLN A 289 1.25 -14.66 -3.06
C GLN A 289 1.47 -13.23 -2.57
N MET A 290 1.92 -13.09 -1.33
CA MET A 290 2.30 -11.80 -0.76
C MET A 290 3.39 -11.13 -1.61
N ARG A 291 4.41 -11.87 -2.06
CA ARG A 291 5.47 -11.32 -2.92
C ARG A 291 4.94 -10.95 -4.31
N TRP A 292 4.07 -11.77 -4.88
CA TRP A 292 3.45 -11.47 -6.17
C TRP A 292 2.57 -10.21 -6.10
N TYR A 293 1.73 -10.09 -5.08
CA TYR A 293 0.86 -8.94 -4.85
C TYR A 293 1.65 -7.66 -4.54
N ALA A 294 2.74 -7.77 -3.76
CA ALA A 294 3.66 -6.66 -3.54
C ALA A 294 4.20 -6.07 -4.86
N GLY A 295 4.51 -6.91 -5.85
CA GLY A 295 4.91 -6.45 -7.18
C GLY A 295 3.81 -5.68 -7.93
N VAL A 296 2.54 -6.03 -7.71
CA VAL A 296 1.41 -5.27 -8.27
C VAL A 296 1.35 -3.88 -7.63
N VAL A 297 1.41 -3.82 -6.30
CA VAL A 297 1.36 -2.57 -5.53
C VAL A 297 2.56 -1.67 -5.84
N GLU A 298 3.74 -2.25 -5.97
CA GLU A 298 4.96 -1.51 -6.36
C GLU A 298 4.77 -0.83 -7.72
N ASN A 299 4.33 -1.57 -8.74
CA ASN A 299 4.09 -1.05 -10.08
C ASN A 299 3.05 0.10 -10.07
N ARG A 300 2.03 0.02 -9.20
CA ARG A 300 1.05 1.11 -9.01
C ARG A 300 1.66 2.36 -8.38
N ILE A 301 2.57 2.20 -7.43
CA ILE A 301 3.26 3.34 -6.79
C ILE A 301 4.21 4.02 -7.78
N THR A 302 4.99 3.27 -8.56
CA THR A 302 5.88 3.86 -9.57
C THR A 302 5.10 4.47 -10.72
N GLU A 303 3.99 3.87 -11.17
CA GLU A 303 3.09 4.45 -12.16
C GLU A 303 2.56 5.80 -11.66
N ALA A 304 2.12 5.90 -10.40
CA ALA A 304 1.66 7.15 -9.82
C ALA A 304 2.72 8.26 -9.88
N LEU A 305 3.97 7.92 -9.59
CA LEU A 305 5.09 8.86 -9.60
C LEU A 305 5.39 9.45 -10.98
N THR A 306 4.98 8.81 -12.07
CA THR A 306 5.10 9.38 -13.43
C THR A 306 4.26 10.63 -13.63
N ARG A 307 3.19 10.78 -12.83
CA ARG A 307 2.23 11.89 -12.88
C ARG A 307 2.38 12.84 -11.71
N ALA A 308 3.50 12.73 -11.00
CA ALA A 308 3.82 13.52 -9.82
C ALA A 308 3.82 15.02 -10.10
N ARG A 309 3.23 15.78 -9.18
CA ARG A 309 3.16 17.24 -9.20
C ARG A 309 3.97 17.80 -8.05
N TRP A 310 4.69 18.88 -8.29
CA TRP A 310 5.41 19.59 -7.25
C TRP A 310 4.45 20.26 -6.26
N VAL A 311 4.76 20.16 -4.97
CA VAL A 311 4.14 20.98 -3.94
C VAL A 311 4.73 22.39 -4.05
N THR A 312 3.89 23.37 -4.37
CA THR A 312 4.28 24.77 -4.57
C THR A 312 3.80 25.68 -3.44
N ASP A 313 2.78 25.28 -2.69
CA ASP A 313 2.33 25.92 -1.46
C ASP A 313 3.17 25.41 -0.26
N PRO A 314 3.99 26.26 0.40
CA PRO A 314 4.83 25.87 1.53
C PRO A 314 4.04 25.69 2.85
N THR A 315 2.71 25.87 2.84
CA THR A 315 1.88 25.79 4.04
C THR A 315 1.98 24.42 4.69
N ILE A 316 2.27 24.41 5.99
CA ILE A 316 2.11 23.25 6.86
C ILE A 316 1.22 23.70 8.01
N ALA A 317 0.18 22.92 8.27
CA ALA A 317 -0.75 23.16 9.37
C ALA A 317 -1.24 21.83 9.94
N SER A 318 -1.67 21.84 11.19
CA SER A 318 -2.17 20.68 11.89
C SER A 318 -3.37 21.06 12.75
N SER A 319 -4.25 20.09 13.00
CA SER A 319 -5.37 20.23 13.92
C SER A 319 -5.63 18.89 14.58
N GLU A 320 -5.94 18.89 15.86
CA GLU A 320 -6.34 17.71 16.60
C GLU A 320 -7.64 17.99 17.35
N THR A 321 -8.48 16.96 17.48
CA THR A 321 -9.66 17.00 18.33
C THR A 321 -9.83 15.68 19.09
N LEU A 322 -10.30 15.76 20.34
CA LEU A 322 -10.80 14.60 21.08
C LEU A 322 -12.23 14.31 20.62
N VAL A 323 -12.46 13.14 20.05
CA VAL A 323 -13.80 12.63 19.71
C VAL A 323 -14.28 11.74 20.84
N THR A 324 -15.51 11.97 21.29
CA THR A 324 -16.19 11.13 22.28
C THR A 324 -17.36 10.40 21.62
N ILE A 325 -17.34 9.07 21.74
CA ILE A 325 -18.25 8.16 21.06
C ILE A 325 -18.98 7.36 22.12
N PRO A 326 -20.30 7.55 22.30
CA PRO A 326 -21.11 6.68 23.14
C PRO A 326 -21.08 5.26 22.58
N GLY A 327 -20.37 4.34 23.23
CA GLY A 327 -20.29 2.95 22.81
C GLY A 327 -21.60 2.22 23.07
N ASP A 328 -22.08 1.48 22.08
CA ASP A 328 -23.30 0.65 22.16
C ASP A 328 -22.99 -0.86 22.14
N ASN A 329 -21.76 -1.23 21.77
CA ASN A 329 -21.31 -2.62 21.79
C ASN A 329 -20.83 -3.06 23.18
N ALA A 330 -21.77 -3.53 24.00
CA ALA A 330 -21.50 -3.96 25.36
C ALA A 330 -20.47 -5.10 25.48
N ALA A 331 -20.30 -5.92 24.43
CA ALA A 331 -19.36 -7.03 24.46
C ALA A 331 -17.91 -6.56 24.28
N LEU A 332 -17.64 -5.69 23.30
CA LEU A 332 -16.31 -5.09 23.14
C LEU A 332 -15.92 -4.27 24.37
N LEU A 333 -16.85 -3.44 24.88
CA LEU A 333 -16.63 -2.70 26.13
C LEU A 333 -16.39 -3.65 27.32
N GLY A 334 -17.09 -4.78 27.37
CA GLY A 334 -16.86 -5.84 28.34
C GLY A 334 -15.45 -6.42 28.26
N LEU A 335 -14.98 -6.75 27.05
CA LEU A 335 -13.62 -7.28 26.84
C LEU A 335 -12.53 -6.29 27.28
N VAL A 336 -12.74 -4.98 27.10
CA VAL A 336 -11.84 -3.95 27.63
C VAL A 336 -11.77 -4.01 29.16
N LEU A 337 -12.91 -4.10 29.84
CA LEU A 337 -12.96 -4.18 31.31
C LEU A 337 -12.34 -5.48 31.86
N LEU A 338 -12.43 -6.57 31.11
CA LEU A 338 -11.90 -7.88 31.49
C LEU A 338 -10.35 -7.97 31.42
N TRP A 339 -9.65 -6.97 30.88
CA TRP A 339 -8.18 -6.95 30.88
C TRP A 339 -7.59 -6.93 32.30
N SER A 340 -8.33 -6.37 33.25
CA SER A 340 -7.98 -6.33 34.68
C SER A 340 -7.98 -7.70 35.37
N LEU A 341 -8.44 -8.76 34.70
CA LEU A 341 -8.39 -10.11 35.23
C LEU A 341 -6.95 -10.63 35.34
N PRO A 342 -6.66 -11.54 36.31
CA PRO A 342 -5.39 -12.26 36.37
C PRO A 342 -5.06 -12.99 35.06
N ASP A 343 -3.78 -13.04 34.67
CA ASP A 343 -3.35 -13.61 33.38
C ASP A 343 -3.84 -15.02 33.11
N GLN A 344 -3.91 -15.87 34.15
CA GLN A 344 -4.46 -17.23 34.01
C GLN A 344 -5.94 -17.22 33.58
N GLN A 345 -6.73 -16.27 34.09
CA GLN A 345 -8.14 -16.14 33.72
C GLN A 345 -8.30 -15.56 32.31
N LYS A 346 -7.44 -14.61 31.92
CA LYS A 346 -7.40 -14.10 30.54
C LYS A 346 -7.05 -15.22 29.55
N ALA A 347 -6.06 -16.05 29.88
CA ALA A 347 -5.68 -17.22 29.09
C ALA A 347 -6.79 -18.27 29.04
N GLN A 348 -7.52 -18.49 30.14
CA GLN A 348 -8.68 -19.37 30.15
C GLN A 348 -9.81 -18.84 29.26
N LEU A 349 -10.08 -17.52 29.28
CA LEU A 349 -11.06 -16.91 28.38
C LEU A 349 -10.65 -17.08 26.91
N GLY A 350 -9.41 -16.73 26.58
CA GLY A 350 -8.88 -16.88 25.21
C GLY A 350 -8.96 -18.32 24.71
N SER A 351 -8.53 -19.30 25.52
CA SER A 351 -8.57 -20.72 25.13
C SER A 351 -9.98 -21.33 25.06
N SER A 352 -10.96 -20.80 25.81
CA SER A 352 -12.33 -21.32 25.81
C SER A 352 -13.26 -20.64 24.81
N THR A 353 -12.97 -19.39 24.43
CA THR A 353 -13.86 -18.58 23.57
C THR A 353 -13.21 -18.14 22.26
N GLY A 354 -11.88 -18.21 22.16
CA GLY A 354 -11.13 -17.61 21.05
C GLY A 354 -10.98 -16.09 21.15
N LEU A 355 -11.45 -15.47 22.24
CA LEU A 355 -11.36 -14.02 22.46
C LEU A 355 -10.57 -13.73 23.74
N TYR A 356 -9.41 -13.11 23.60
CA TYR A 356 -8.66 -12.56 24.72
C TYR A 356 -9.27 -11.20 25.15
N PRO A 357 -9.08 -10.73 26.39
CA PRO A 357 -9.47 -9.36 26.74
C PRO A 357 -8.74 -8.30 25.90
N ILE A 358 -9.28 -7.08 25.84
CA ILE A 358 -8.75 -5.96 25.06
C ILE A 358 -7.95 -5.01 25.96
N ASP A 359 -6.70 -4.73 25.61
CA ASP A 359 -5.74 -3.94 26.39
C ASP A 359 -5.84 -2.43 26.16
N ARG A 360 -7.07 -1.91 26.04
CA ARG A 360 -7.29 -0.47 25.84
C ARG A 360 -7.44 0.23 27.18
N SER A 361 -6.85 1.42 27.33
CA SER A 361 -6.94 2.18 28.58
C SER A 361 -8.39 2.47 28.97
N ILE A 362 -8.70 2.23 30.25
CA ILE A 362 -9.98 2.59 30.88
C ILE A 362 -9.92 3.92 31.64
N THR A 363 -8.77 4.60 31.59
CA THR A 363 -8.58 5.89 32.27
C THR A 363 -9.08 7.02 31.38
N PRO A 364 -9.81 8.03 31.91
CA PRO A 364 -10.17 9.21 31.13
C PRO A 364 -8.95 9.87 30.46
N PRO A 365 -9.08 10.37 29.21
CA PRO A 365 -10.31 10.51 28.44
C PRO A 365 -10.72 9.26 27.66
N TYR A 366 -9.97 8.15 27.74
CA TYR A 366 -10.13 7.01 26.83
C TYR A 366 -11.40 6.20 27.08
N LEU A 367 -11.90 6.16 28.32
CA LEU A 367 -13.19 5.60 28.68
C LEU A 367 -13.82 6.38 29.85
N ILE A 368 -15.07 6.84 29.68
CA ILE A 368 -15.89 7.45 30.73
C ILE A 368 -17.28 6.83 30.68
N GLY A 369 -17.60 5.95 31.64
CA GLY A 369 -18.81 5.12 31.54
C GLY A 369 -18.71 4.19 30.32
N ASN A 370 -19.66 4.29 29.39
CA ASN A 370 -19.61 3.62 28.08
C ASN A 370 -19.10 4.53 26.95
N THR A 371 -18.70 5.77 27.25
CA THR A 371 -18.21 6.70 26.22
C THR A 371 -16.72 6.48 25.99
N VAL A 372 -16.36 6.14 24.75
CA VAL A 372 -14.99 5.94 24.29
C VAL A 372 -14.45 7.28 23.80
N GLY A 373 -13.29 7.70 24.30
CA GLY A 373 -12.59 8.89 23.82
C GLY A 373 -11.38 8.52 22.98
N THR A 374 -11.19 9.19 21.84
CA THR A 374 -10.03 9.02 20.97
C THR A 374 -9.60 10.34 20.35
N TYR A 375 -8.31 10.53 20.13
CA TYR A 375 -7.81 11.71 19.43
C TYR A 375 -7.73 11.44 17.93
N VAL A 376 -8.22 12.39 17.13
CA VAL A 376 -8.06 12.40 15.67
C VAL A 376 -7.32 13.67 15.25
N THR A 377 -6.56 13.56 14.18
CA THR A 377 -5.64 14.59 13.70
C THR A 377 -5.81 14.78 12.19
N ALA A 378 -5.79 16.04 11.75
CA ALA A 378 -5.59 16.41 10.35
C ALA A 378 -4.26 17.14 10.18
N LEU A 379 -3.52 16.77 9.14
CA LEU A 379 -2.30 17.45 8.69
C LEU A 379 -2.53 18.04 7.29
N ARG A 380 -1.99 19.24 7.06
CA ARG A 380 -1.88 19.87 5.75
C ARG A 380 -0.41 20.01 5.35
N ILE A 381 -0.08 19.62 4.12
CA ILE A 381 1.21 19.87 3.48
C ILE A 381 0.93 20.42 2.07
N GLY A 382 0.98 21.74 1.91
CA GLY A 382 0.52 22.43 0.70
C GLY A 382 -0.95 22.10 0.39
N GLY A 383 -1.21 21.53 -0.79
CA GLY A 383 -2.54 21.05 -1.19
C GLY A 383 -2.91 19.64 -0.73
N VAL A 384 -2.03 18.93 -0.01
CA VAL A 384 -2.28 17.57 0.50
C VAL A 384 -2.86 17.63 1.91
N GLY A 385 -4.00 16.95 2.11
CA GLY A 385 -4.60 16.71 3.43
C GLY A 385 -4.47 15.25 3.85
N LEU A 386 -4.05 15.02 5.09
CA LEU A 386 -3.96 13.69 5.71
C LEU A 386 -4.83 13.69 6.96
N VAL A 387 -5.69 12.70 7.13
CA VAL A 387 -6.52 12.54 8.34
C VAL A 387 -6.28 11.17 8.97
N SER A 388 -6.11 11.14 10.29
CA SER A 388 -6.01 9.86 11.02
C SER A 388 -7.38 9.20 11.15
N MET A 389 -7.45 7.90 10.92
CA MET A 389 -8.68 7.13 11.00
C MET A 389 -8.51 6.01 12.03
N PRO A 390 -9.08 6.14 13.25
CA PRO A 390 -8.86 5.19 14.34
C PRO A 390 -9.64 3.89 14.09
N GLY A 391 -8.97 2.83 13.65
CA GLY A 391 -9.59 1.57 13.24
C GLY A 391 -9.71 1.41 11.73
N GLU A 392 -10.80 0.79 11.27
CA GLU A 392 -11.03 0.33 9.90
C GLU A 392 -12.23 1.04 9.28
N PRO A 393 -12.06 2.30 8.84
CA PRO A 393 -13.09 3.04 8.11
C PRO A 393 -13.42 2.33 6.80
N PHE A 394 -14.70 2.36 6.46
CA PHE A 394 -15.14 2.03 5.10
C PHE A 394 -14.80 3.15 4.10
N PRO A 395 -14.70 2.83 2.79
CA PRO A 395 -14.47 3.79 1.70
C PRO A 395 -15.38 5.02 1.75
N GLU A 396 -16.63 4.82 2.17
CA GLU A 396 -17.63 5.87 2.32
C GLU A 396 -17.17 7.04 3.17
N ILE A 397 -16.34 6.81 4.18
CA ILE A 397 -15.85 7.84 5.10
C ILE A 397 -15.03 8.86 4.34
N ARG A 398 -13.88 8.44 3.77
CA ARG A 398 -12.95 9.34 3.10
C ARG A 398 -13.62 10.01 1.90
N LEU A 399 -14.42 9.28 1.14
CA LEU A 399 -15.09 9.79 -0.06
C LEU A 399 -16.15 10.86 0.28
N ASN A 400 -16.85 10.73 1.41
CA ASN A 400 -17.75 11.79 1.88
C ASN A 400 -16.97 13.04 2.34
N VAL A 401 -15.86 12.86 3.07
CA VAL A 401 -15.00 13.98 3.49
C VAL A 401 -14.42 14.70 2.27
N LEU A 402 -13.92 13.95 1.27
CA LEU A 402 -13.38 14.50 0.03
C LEU A 402 -14.44 15.30 -0.74
N ARG A 403 -15.65 14.75 -0.90
CA ARG A 403 -16.75 15.43 -1.62
C ARG A 403 -17.13 16.76 -0.97
N ALA A 404 -17.05 16.84 0.36
CA ALA A 404 -17.41 18.04 1.13
C ALA A 404 -16.23 19.01 1.36
N THR A 405 -15.08 18.77 0.72
CA THR A 405 -13.86 19.58 0.86
C THR A 405 -13.42 20.16 -0.49
N GLN A 406 -13.12 21.45 -0.51
CA GLN A 406 -12.58 22.17 -1.66
C GLN A 406 -11.20 22.77 -1.34
N GLY A 407 -10.41 23.02 -2.38
CA GLY A 407 -9.04 23.55 -2.25
C GLY A 407 -8.02 22.50 -1.80
N ILE A 408 -8.40 21.22 -1.83
CA ILE A 408 -7.54 20.08 -1.57
C ILE A 408 -7.18 19.41 -2.90
N ASP A 409 -5.90 19.11 -3.10
CA ASP A 409 -5.39 18.42 -4.28
C ASP A 409 -5.46 16.90 -4.10
N MET A 410 -5.18 16.43 -2.88
CA MET A 410 -5.21 15.01 -2.51
C MET A 410 -5.60 14.89 -1.02
N LEU A 411 -6.63 14.07 -0.74
CA LEU A 411 -7.01 13.68 0.62
C LEU A 411 -6.65 12.22 0.84
N VAL A 412 -5.91 11.93 1.92
CA VAL A 412 -5.53 10.58 2.33
C VAL A 412 -6.11 10.29 3.72
N GLY A 413 -6.85 9.19 3.84
CA GLY A 413 -7.30 8.65 5.11
C GLY A 413 -6.32 7.60 5.60
N LEU A 414 -5.86 7.69 6.84
CA LEU A 414 -4.84 6.81 7.41
C LEU A 414 -5.47 5.87 8.47
N SER A 415 -5.98 4.71 8.04
CA SER A 415 -6.59 3.68 8.92
C SER A 415 -5.62 3.15 9.96
N LYS A 416 -6.12 2.65 11.09
CA LYS A 416 -5.30 2.33 12.27
C LYS A 416 -4.46 3.52 12.74
N GLY A 417 -4.92 4.73 12.42
CA GLY A 417 -4.28 5.99 12.76
C GLY A 417 -4.75 6.46 14.12
N GLN A 418 -3.80 6.65 15.04
CA GLN A 418 -3.96 7.15 16.41
C GLN A 418 -4.67 6.26 17.42
N ASP A 419 -5.46 5.31 16.98
CA ASP A 419 -6.14 4.33 17.82
C ASP A 419 -6.64 3.18 16.95
N ASP A 420 -7.22 2.16 17.59
CA ASP A 420 -8.00 1.14 16.92
C ASP A 420 -9.35 0.98 17.63
N LEU A 421 -10.43 1.20 16.88
CA LEU A 421 -11.80 1.09 17.36
C LEU A 421 -12.59 0.05 16.55
N GLY A 422 -11.89 -0.85 15.86
CA GLY A 422 -12.45 -1.80 14.92
C GLY A 422 -13.07 -1.10 13.71
N TYR A 423 -14.12 -1.70 13.14
CA TYR A 423 -14.76 -1.17 11.93
C TYR A 423 -15.71 -0.03 12.22
N TRP A 424 -15.77 0.92 11.29
CA TRP A 424 -16.79 1.96 11.32
C TRP A 424 -17.10 2.48 9.92
N PHE A 425 -18.36 2.88 9.78
CA PHE A 425 -18.99 3.22 8.53
C PHE A 425 -20.09 4.25 8.83
N PRO A 426 -20.58 5.00 7.82
CA PRO A 426 -21.75 5.84 8.02
C PRO A 426 -22.94 5.01 8.50
N ALA A 427 -23.76 5.57 9.40
CA ALA A 427 -24.80 4.80 10.09
C ALA A 427 -25.83 4.16 9.13
N TRP A 428 -25.98 4.68 7.91
CA TRP A 428 -26.86 4.10 6.90
C TRP A 428 -26.38 2.74 6.37
N VAL A 429 -25.12 2.37 6.58
CA VAL A 429 -24.53 1.09 6.14
C VAL A 429 -24.92 -0.06 7.07
N THR A 430 -25.35 0.21 8.31
CA THR A 430 -25.67 -0.80 9.33
C THR A 430 -26.62 -1.93 8.87
N PRO A 431 -27.70 -1.68 8.11
CA PRO A 431 -28.54 -2.77 7.64
C PRO A 431 -27.77 -3.76 6.75
N PHE A 432 -26.79 -3.31 5.98
CA PHE A 432 -26.01 -4.17 5.09
C PHE A 432 -25.00 -5.01 5.88
N THR A 433 -24.34 -4.44 6.88
CA THR A 433 -23.41 -5.21 7.72
C THR A 433 -24.12 -6.34 8.47
N THR A 434 -25.42 -6.21 8.75
CA THR A 434 -26.24 -7.32 9.28
C THR A 434 -26.59 -8.39 8.24
N ILE A 435 -26.91 -8.00 7.01
CA ILE A 435 -27.31 -8.92 5.93
C ILE A 435 -26.13 -9.75 5.45
N TYR A 436 -24.95 -9.13 5.35
CA TYR A 436 -23.73 -9.78 4.94
C TYR A 436 -23.08 -10.57 6.09
N HIS A 437 -23.72 -10.80 7.24
CA HIS A 437 -23.17 -11.63 8.35
C HIS A 437 -21.70 -11.36 8.68
N SER A 438 -21.30 -10.09 8.62
CA SER A 438 -19.92 -9.69 8.71
C SER A 438 -19.46 -9.42 10.13
N ASP A 439 -18.18 -9.65 10.37
CA ASP A 439 -17.54 -9.25 11.61
C ASP A 439 -17.49 -7.71 11.77
N HIS A 440 -17.76 -6.95 10.70
CA HIS A 440 -17.84 -5.48 10.69
C HIS A 440 -18.78 -4.96 11.78
N LEU A 441 -19.94 -5.59 12.01
CA LEU A 441 -20.84 -5.17 13.09
C LEU A 441 -20.40 -5.74 14.45
N GLN A 442 -19.80 -6.93 14.48
CA GLN A 442 -19.29 -7.55 15.70
C GLN A 442 -18.16 -6.72 16.33
N TYR A 443 -17.26 -6.19 15.50
CA TYR A 443 -16.12 -5.37 15.87
C TYR A 443 -16.38 -3.87 15.66
N ASN A 444 -17.65 -3.44 15.59
CA ASN A 444 -18.03 -2.04 15.62
C ASN A 444 -18.35 -1.61 17.06
N VAL A 445 -17.66 -0.58 17.56
CA VAL A 445 -17.89 -0.06 18.93
C VAL A 445 -19.20 0.74 19.04
N ALA A 446 -19.57 1.44 17.97
CA ALA A 446 -20.76 2.27 17.89
C ALA A 446 -21.19 2.53 16.43
N VAL A 447 -22.46 2.29 16.12
CA VAL A 447 -22.96 2.38 14.73
C VAL A 447 -22.99 3.82 14.19
N GLN A 448 -23.06 4.81 15.08
CA GLN A 448 -23.00 6.22 14.74
C GLN A 448 -21.57 6.79 14.60
N ALA A 449 -20.53 6.01 14.91
CA ALA A 449 -19.17 6.52 14.98
C ALA A 449 -18.69 7.13 13.66
N GLY A 450 -19.02 6.50 12.52
CA GLY A 450 -18.60 6.98 11.21
C GLY A 450 -19.15 8.37 10.87
N ASP A 451 -20.41 8.66 11.21
CA ASP A 451 -21.00 9.98 11.00
C ASP A 451 -20.28 11.04 11.85
N GLN A 452 -19.94 10.71 13.10
CA GLN A 452 -19.18 11.59 13.99
C GLN A 452 -17.77 11.86 13.44
N PHE A 453 -17.06 10.84 12.95
CA PHE A 453 -15.73 11.02 12.37
C PHE A 453 -15.76 11.90 11.12
N ILE A 454 -16.72 11.70 10.22
CA ILE A 454 -16.88 12.57 9.03
C ILE A 454 -17.04 14.04 9.43
N GLN A 455 -17.87 14.35 10.45
CA GLN A 455 -18.02 15.74 10.89
C GLN A 455 -16.73 16.30 11.47
N ASN A 456 -16.01 15.52 12.29
CA ASN A 456 -14.76 15.97 12.90
C ASN A 456 -13.68 16.20 11.85
N ASP A 457 -13.52 15.31 10.88
CA ASP A 457 -12.56 15.46 9.79
C ASP A 457 -12.83 16.74 8.98
N LEU A 458 -14.09 17.04 8.67
CA LEU A 458 -14.47 18.28 7.97
C LEU A 458 -14.15 19.53 8.80
N LEU A 459 -14.35 19.49 10.12
CA LEU A 459 -14.00 20.60 11.01
C LEU A 459 -12.48 20.78 11.11
N MET A 460 -11.72 19.69 11.22
CA MET A 460 -10.25 19.75 11.27
C MET A 460 -9.65 20.20 9.93
N LEU A 461 -10.16 19.71 8.80
CA LEU A 461 -9.74 20.14 7.46
C LEU A 461 -10.00 21.64 7.26
N ARG A 462 -11.13 22.15 7.78
CA ARG A 462 -11.39 23.60 7.83
C ARG A 462 -10.37 24.32 8.71
N ALA A 463 -10.04 23.79 9.88
CA ALA A 463 -9.08 24.38 10.80
C ALA A 463 -7.66 24.46 10.23
N VAL A 464 -7.24 23.50 9.40
CA VAL A 464 -5.96 23.54 8.67
C VAL A 464 -6.02 24.33 7.34
N GLY A 465 -7.13 25.02 7.08
CA GLY A 465 -7.25 26.01 6.03
C GLY A 465 -7.78 25.50 4.68
N PHE A 466 -8.41 24.32 4.63
CA PHE A 466 -9.21 23.89 3.47
C PHE A 466 -10.65 24.42 3.58
N SER A 467 -11.36 24.47 2.45
CA SER A 467 -12.77 24.82 2.44
C SER A 467 -13.63 23.58 2.60
N ALA A 468 -13.86 23.15 3.85
CA ALA A 468 -14.67 21.98 4.19
C ALA A 468 -16.01 22.39 4.83
N THR A 469 -17.09 21.70 4.49
CA THR A 469 -18.46 21.98 5.00
C THR A 469 -19.08 20.74 5.65
N PRO A 470 -19.29 20.75 6.99
CA PRO A 470 -20.04 19.71 7.69
C PRO A 470 -21.43 19.49 7.06
N GLY A 471 -21.86 18.24 6.99
CA GLY A 471 -23.09 17.86 6.32
C GLY A 471 -23.42 16.38 6.49
N ILE A 472 -24.62 15.99 6.07
CA ILE A 472 -25.08 14.60 6.16
C ILE A 472 -24.30 13.75 5.16
N PRO A 473 -23.69 12.62 5.57
CA PRO A 473 -23.04 11.70 4.66
C PRO A 473 -24.01 11.20 3.58
N TYR A 474 -23.56 11.21 2.34
CA TYR A 474 -24.32 10.70 1.21
C TYR A 474 -24.08 9.20 1.03
N PRO A 475 -25.12 8.43 0.69
CA PRO A 475 -24.92 7.06 0.24
C PRO A 475 -24.12 7.06 -1.06
N LEU A 476 -23.11 6.21 -1.13
CA LEU A 476 -22.34 5.99 -2.35
C LEU A 476 -23.06 4.99 -3.27
N PRO A 477 -22.73 4.96 -4.58
CA PRO A 477 -23.27 3.95 -5.49
C PRO A 477 -22.92 2.54 -5.02
N THR A 478 -23.91 1.65 -5.04
CA THR A 478 -23.74 0.23 -4.72
C THR A 478 -24.58 -0.62 -5.66
N ASP A 479 -24.03 -1.77 -6.06
CA ASP A 479 -24.75 -2.86 -6.72
C ASP A 479 -24.80 -4.05 -5.77
N TRP A 480 -25.67 -3.97 -4.76
CA TRP A 480 -25.86 -5.05 -3.79
C TRP A 480 -26.30 -6.37 -4.45
N GLN A 481 -26.84 -6.33 -5.67
CA GLN A 481 -27.21 -7.53 -6.42
C GLN A 481 -25.96 -8.31 -6.89
N ALA A 482 -24.78 -7.69 -6.92
CA ALA A 482 -23.52 -8.35 -7.24
C ALA A 482 -23.19 -9.49 -6.26
N ALA A 483 -23.70 -9.44 -5.01
CA ALA A 483 -23.56 -10.54 -4.05
C ALA A 483 -24.26 -11.84 -4.50
N PHE A 484 -25.18 -11.75 -5.47
CA PHE A 484 -25.91 -12.89 -6.04
C PHE A 484 -25.41 -13.23 -7.45
N ARG A 485 -24.16 -12.90 -7.78
CA ARG A 485 -23.54 -13.21 -9.07
C ARG A 485 -22.15 -13.78 -8.82
N SER A 486 -21.74 -14.74 -9.66
CA SER A 486 -20.37 -15.22 -9.64
C SER A 486 -19.41 -14.09 -10.03
N GLY A 487 -18.28 -14.03 -9.33
CA GLY A 487 -17.21 -13.06 -9.52
C GLY A 487 -16.00 -13.72 -10.15
N LEU A 488 -15.40 -13.05 -11.13
CA LEU A 488 -14.08 -13.39 -11.65
C LEU A 488 -13.26 -12.10 -11.66
N GLN A 489 -12.09 -12.12 -11.03
CA GLN A 489 -11.17 -11.00 -10.98
C GLN A 489 -9.76 -11.48 -11.25
N ALA A 490 -8.94 -10.66 -11.89
CA ALA A 490 -7.54 -10.97 -12.14
C ALA A 490 -6.66 -9.73 -12.15
N LEU A 491 -5.40 -9.91 -11.74
CA LEU A 491 -4.35 -8.92 -11.87
C LEU A 491 -3.12 -9.52 -12.56
N ALA A 492 -2.23 -8.63 -12.99
CA ALA A 492 -0.92 -8.93 -13.54
C ALA A 492 0.16 -8.30 -12.65
N SER A 493 1.25 -9.03 -12.41
CA SER A 493 2.39 -8.57 -11.63
C SER A 493 3.67 -8.69 -12.48
N ALA A 494 4.23 -7.60 -12.99
CA ALA A 494 3.65 -6.24 -13.03
C ALA A 494 2.64 -6.07 -14.18
N GLY A 495 1.68 -5.15 -14.02
CA GLY A 495 0.69 -4.83 -15.07
C GLY A 495 1.25 -3.96 -16.19
N SER A 496 2.37 -3.28 -15.94
CA SER A 496 3.13 -2.55 -16.95
C SER A 496 4.63 -2.79 -16.79
N GLY A 497 5.39 -2.68 -17.89
CA GLY A 497 6.82 -2.98 -17.89
C GLY A 497 7.52 -2.61 -19.19
N ASP A 498 8.85 -2.60 -19.16
CA ASP A 498 9.67 -2.35 -20.34
C ASP A 498 10.06 -3.66 -21.02
N ALA A 499 10.07 -3.67 -22.34
CA ALA A 499 10.64 -4.78 -23.10
C ALA A 499 12.13 -4.96 -22.77
N GLY A 500 12.55 -6.20 -22.51
CA GLY A 500 13.95 -6.54 -22.34
C GLY A 500 14.71 -6.59 -23.67
N PRO A 501 16.00 -6.97 -23.64
CA PRO A 501 16.84 -7.12 -24.85
C PRO A 501 16.30 -8.12 -25.89
N THR A 502 15.40 -9.03 -25.49
CA THR A 502 14.71 -9.98 -26.38
C THR A 502 13.54 -9.35 -27.13
N GLY A 503 13.23 -8.07 -26.88
CA GLY A 503 12.09 -7.36 -27.47
C GLY A 503 10.74 -7.64 -26.79
N THR A 504 10.74 -8.24 -25.60
CA THR A 504 9.52 -8.62 -24.87
C THR A 504 9.62 -8.30 -23.39
N PHE A 505 8.47 -8.07 -22.74
CA PHE A 505 8.31 -8.00 -21.29
C PHE A 505 7.50 -9.19 -20.80
N THR A 506 7.95 -9.83 -19.72
CA THR A 506 7.25 -10.99 -19.13
C THR A 506 6.52 -10.57 -17.87
N THR A 507 5.20 -10.79 -17.83
CA THR A 507 4.36 -10.58 -16.64
C THR A 507 3.79 -11.88 -16.13
N THR A 508 3.43 -11.92 -14.84
CA THR A 508 2.73 -13.05 -14.20
C THR A 508 1.27 -12.69 -13.98
N LEU A 509 0.34 -13.48 -14.54
CA LEU A 509 -1.09 -13.28 -14.42
C LEU A 509 -1.71 -14.28 -13.42
N GLN A 510 -2.75 -13.84 -12.72
CA GLN A 510 -3.51 -14.68 -11.80
C GLN A 510 -4.97 -14.26 -11.74
N ALA A 511 -5.87 -15.25 -11.72
CA ALA A 511 -7.29 -15.03 -11.51
C ALA A 511 -7.76 -15.59 -10.18
N ALA A 512 -8.84 -15.00 -9.67
CA ALA A 512 -9.60 -15.49 -8.53
C ALA A 512 -11.09 -15.50 -8.83
N TYR A 513 -11.78 -16.40 -8.16
CA TYR A 513 -13.20 -16.66 -8.36
C TYR A 513 -13.96 -16.58 -7.03
N SER A 514 -15.21 -16.13 -7.12
CA SER A 514 -16.22 -16.29 -6.08
C SER A 514 -17.53 -16.77 -6.68
N ASN A 515 -18.26 -17.61 -5.96
CA ASN A 515 -19.53 -18.16 -6.43
C ASN A 515 -20.73 -17.22 -6.16
N VAL A 516 -21.87 -17.52 -6.79
CA VAL A 516 -23.15 -16.77 -6.76
C VAL A 516 -23.80 -16.67 -5.36
N SER A 517 -23.29 -17.33 -4.34
CA SER A 517 -24.08 -17.64 -3.14
C SER A 517 -23.26 -17.84 -1.87
N GLN A 518 -22.23 -17.02 -1.65
CA GLN A 518 -21.51 -17.00 -0.37
C GLN A 518 -22.27 -16.17 0.68
N PRO A 519 -22.95 -16.80 1.67
CA PRO A 519 -23.07 -16.20 2.99
C PRO A 519 -21.66 -16.14 3.58
N TYR A 520 -21.20 -14.91 3.71
CA TYR A 520 -20.00 -14.42 4.38
C TYR A 520 -19.71 -15.14 5.72
N ASP A 521 -18.42 -15.21 6.11
CA ASP A 521 -17.78 -16.06 7.16
C ASP A 521 -17.39 -17.51 6.72
N ALA A 522 -17.51 -17.85 5.43
CA ALA A 522 -17.01 -19.13 4.90
C ALA A 522 -15.93 -18.94 3.83
N SER A 523 -14.73 -18.50 4.21
CA SER A 523 -13.53 -18.75 3.40
C SER A 523 -12.43 -19.32 4.28
N PRO A 524 -12.13 -20.63 4.12
CA PRO A 524 -11.39 -21.02 2.93
C PRO A 524 -11.91 -22.25 2.17
N VAL A 525 -13.16 -22.70 2.35
CA VAL A 525 -13.59 -24.00 1.80
C VAL A 525 -14.75 -23.85 0.81
N ASN A 526 -14.55 -24.42 -0.37
CA ASN A 526 -15.61 -24.80 -1.31
C ASN A 526 -16.68 -25.61 -0.56
N LEU A 527 -17.72 -24.95 -0.06
CA LEU A 527 -18.80 -25.65 0.61
C LEU A 527 -19.45 -26.61 -0.40
N PRO A 528 -19.71 -27.88 -0.02
CA PRO A 528 -20.36 -28.83 -0.91
C PRO A 528 -21.65 -28.27 -1.51
N GLY A 529 -21.76 -28.29 -2.84
CA GLY A 529 -22.93 -27.81 -3.56
C GLY A 529 -22.91 -26.34 -4.02
N GLN A 530 -21.88 -25.56 -3.66
CA GLN A 530 -21.70 -24.21 -4.21
C GLN A 530 -21.26 -24.27 -5.68
N PRO A 531 -21.67 -23.29 -6.53
CA PRO A 531 -21.20 -23.22 -7.91
C PRO A 531 -19.68 -23.06 -7.99
N GLN A 532 -19.00 -23.98 -8.68
CA GLN A 532 -17.55 -23.96 -8.91
C GLN A 532 -17.26 -23.71 -10.37
N ILE A 533 -16.03 -23.30 -10.72
CA ILE A 533 -15.65 -23.22 -12.13
C ILE A 533 -15.75 -24.63 -12.74
N LYS A 534 -16.44 -24.71 -13.88
CA LYS A 534 -16.54 -25.90 -14.71
C LYS A 534 -15.38 -25.91 -15.70
N GLY A 535 -14.31 -26.60 -15.35
CA GLY A 535 -13.08 -26.66 -16.15
C GLY A 535 -12.07 -25.60 -15.70
N GLU A 536 -11.56 -24.82 -16.65
CA GLU A 536 -10.52 -23.80 -16.42
C GLU A 536 -10.99 -22.43 -16.89
N VAL A 537 -10.44 -21.37 -16.28
CA VAL A 537 -10.59 -20.00 -16.77
C VAL A 537 -9.92 -19.89 -18.13
N GLN A 538 -10.65 -19.37 -19.11
CA GLN A 538 -10.18 -19.15 -20.46
C GLN A 538 -9.69 -17.71 -20.60
N TRP A 539 -8.47 -17.53 -21.07
CA TRP A 539 -7.81 -16.24 -21.25
C TRP A 539 -7.63 -15.96 -22.74
N ASP A 540 -8.13 -14.82 -23.20
CA ASP A 540 -7.71 -14.15 -24.43
C ASP A 540 -6.69 -13.09 -24.02
N LEU A 541 -5.43 -13.31 -24.39
CA LEU A 541 -4.31 -12.48 -23.94
C LEU A 541 -4.21 -11.16 -24.75
N GLY A 542 -5.07 -10.97 -25.75
CA GLY A 542 -5.15 -9.73 -26.52
C GLY A 542 -4.07 -9.57 -27.58
N ASP A 543 -3.09 -10.47 -27.66
CA ASP A 543 -2.05 -10.54 -28.70
C ASP A 543 -2.34 -11.61 -29.77
N GLY A 544 -3.54 -12.20 -29.72
CA GLY A 544 -3.96 -13.31 -30.58
C GLY A 544 -3.70 -14.70 -30.00
N SER A 545 -3.01 -14.79 -28.86
CA SER A 545 -2.84 -16.03 -28.11
C SER A 545 -3.89 -16.22 -27.01
N THR A 546 -4.06 -17.46 -26.59
CA THR A 546 -5.00 -17.85 -25.52
C THR A 546 -4.30 -18.73 -24.51
N TYR A 547 -4.80 -18.73 -23.27
CA TYR A 547 -4.31 -19.59 -22.19
C TYR A 547 -5.48 -20.15 -21.37
N SER A 548 -5.26 -21.27 -20.68
CA SER A 548 -6.22 -21.82 -19.72
C SER A 548 -5.54 -22.01 -18.37
N SER A 549 -6.20 -21.60 -17.29
CA SER A 549 -5.65 -21.76 -15.94
C SER A 549 -6.72 -22.12 -14.92
N HIS A 550 -6.28 -22.67 -13.79
CA HIS A 550 -7.05 -22.62 -12.55
C HIS A 550 -7.13 -21.18 -12.04
N ALA A 551 -8.13 -20.91 -11.20
CA ALA A 551 -8.23 -19.67 -10.45
C ALA A 551 -8.19 -19.93 -8.95
N VAL A 552 -7.77 -18.92 -8.20
CA VAL A 552 -7.84 -18.95 -6.74
C VAL A 552 -9.30 -19.15 -6.32
N ARG A 553 -9.54 -20.14 -5.45
CA ARG A 553 -10.87 -20.52 -4.93
C ARG A 553 -11.87 -20.95 -6.02
N ASP A 554 -11.39 -21.57 -7.10
CA ASP A 554 -12.23 -22.03 -8.23
C ASP A 554 -12.94 -23.38 -8.04
N GLY A 555 -12.69 -24.08 -6.93
CA GLY A 555 -13.26 -25.41 -6.70
C GLY A 555 -12.33 -26.58 -6.98
N SER A 556 -11.25 -26.37 -7.74
CA SER A 556 -10.40 -27.43 -8.26
C SER A 556 -9.50 -28.08 -7.20
N GLY A 557 -9.23 -27.38 -6.10
CA GLY A 557 -8.20 -27.76 -5.14
C GLY A 557 -6.77 -27.58 -5.65
N ALA A 558 -6.59 -26.89 -6.79
CA ALA A 558 -5.27 -26.61 -7.34
C ALA A 558 -4.43 -25.78 -6.36
N PRO A 559 -3.12 -26.07 -6.22
CA PRO A 559 -2.24 -25.25 -5.41
C PRO A 559 -2.11 -23.85 -6.03
N TRP A 560 -1.79 -22.84 -5.21
CA TRP A 560 -1.59 -21.45 -5.65
C TRP A 560 -0.63 -21.31 -6.84
N SER A 561 0.42 -22.14 -6.91
CA SER A 561 1.36 -22.15 -8.04
C SER A 561 0.73 -22.53 -9.38
N ALA A 562 -0.39 -23.25 -9.39
CA ALA A 562 -1.14 -23.62 -10.59
C ALA A 562 -2.20 -22.58 -10.99
N THR A 563 -2.38 -21.53 -10.17
CA THR A 563 -3.29 -20.40 -10.48
C THR A 563 -2.57 -19.23 -11.14
N GLN A 564 -1.24 -19.28 -11.20
CA GLN A 564 -0.37 -18.27 -11.81
C GLN A 564 0.31 -18.83 -13.06
N PHE A 565 0.46 -17.98 -14.07
CA PHE A 565 1.27 -18.28 -15.25
C PHE A 565 1.95 -17.02 -15.77
N THR A 566 3.04 -17.19 -16.51
CA THR A 566 3.76 -16.07 -17.14
C THR A 566 3.41 -15.96 -18.62
N HIS A 567 3.40 -14.73 -19.14
CA HIS A 567 3.29 -14.46 -20.56
C HIS A 567 4.21 -13.33 -20.98
N ALA A 568 4.80 -13.46 -22.17
CA ALA A 568 5.72 -12.48 -22.74
C ALA A 568 5.02 -11.67 -23.85
N TYR A 569 4.97 -10.36 -23.68
CA TYR A 569 4.37 -9.42 -24.62
C TYR A 569 5.44 -8.58 -25.31
N ALA A 570 5.27 -8.30 -26.61
CA ALA A 570 6.04 -7.26 -27.29
C ALA A 570 5.56 -5.86 -26.83
N PRO A 571 6.28 -4.76 -27.16
CA PRO A 571 5.77 -3.41 -26.89
C PRO A 571 4.37 -3.18 -27.48
N GLY A 572 3.44 -2.69 -26.65
CA GLY A 572 2.05 -2.47 -27.03
C GLY A 572 1.07 -2.41 -25.85
N ASP A 573 -0.17 -2.07 -26.19
CA ASP A 573 -1.32 -2.06 -25.28
C ASP A 573 -2.18 -3.31 -25.47
N TYR A 574 -2.28 -4.15 -24.44
CA TYR A 574 -3.02 -5.40 -24.50
C TYR A 574 -4.24 -5.36 -23.58
N ARG A 575 -5.38 -5.81 -24.11
CA ARG A 575 -6.62 -6.01 -23.35
C ARG A 575 -6.81 -7.50 -23.12
N VAL A 576 -6.39 -7.97 -21.94
CA VAL A 576 -6.55 -9.36 -21.53
C VAL A 576 -8.00 -9.57 -21.07
N ARG A 577 -8.69 -10.57 -21.64
CA ARG A 577 -10.07 -10.92 -21.31
C ARG A 577 -10.14 -12.33 -20.78
N LEU A 578 -10.85 -12.51 -19.69
CA LEU A 578 -11.04 -13.80 -19.05
C LEU A 578 -12.50 -14.16 -19.07
N ARG A 579 -12.79 -15.45 -19.27
CA ARG A 579 -14.15 -16.01 -19.15
C ARG A 579 -14.08 -17.33 -18.42
N ALA A 580 -15.04 -17.56 -17.54
CA ALA A 580 -15.29 -18.87 -16.96
C ALA A 580 -16.75 -19.28 -17.21
N GLN A 581 -17.04 -20.56 -17.03
CA GLN A 581 -18.40 -21.05 -16.83
C GLN A 581 -18.41 -21.78 -15.50
N ASP A 582 -19.42 -21.56 -14.67
CA ASP A 582 -19.57 -22.30 -13.41
C ASP A 582 -20.55 -23.47 -13.54
N THR A 583 -20.59 -24.33 -12.51
CA THR A 583 -21.46 -25.51 -12.46
C THR A 583 -22.95 -25.18 -12.36
N ALA A 584 -23.31 -23.92 -12.08
CA ALA A 584 -24.69 -23.42 -12.10
C ALA A 584 -25.06 -22.76 -13.45
N GLY A 585 -24.13 -22.71 -14.40
CA GLY A 585 -24.34 -22.16 -15.73
C GLY A 585 -24.09 -20.65 -15.86
N ASN A 586 -23.61 -19.98 -14.81
CA ASN A 586 -23.20 -18.58 -14.91
C ASN A 586 -21.88 -18.48 -15.68
N ALA A 587 -21.66 -17.32 -16.29
CA ALA A 587 -20.50 -17.06 -17.13
C ALA A 587 -19.81 -15.74 -16.72
N PRO A 588 -19.14 -15.71 -15.55
CA PRO A 588 -18.44 -14.50 -15.13
C PRO A 588 -17.25 -14.22 -16.05
N ASP A 589 -16.99 -12.92 -16.25
CA ASP A 589 -15.89 -12.44 -17.07
C ASP A 589 -15.12 -11.32 -16.38
N TRP A 590 -13.89 -11.10 -16.83
CA TRP A 590 -13.04 -10.02 -16.36
C TRP A 590 -12.21 -9.45 -17.50
N THR A 591 -11.81 -8.19 -17.38
CA THR A 591 -10.85 -7.56 -18.29
C THR A 591 -9.81 -6.82 -17.47
N LEU A 592 -8.54 -7.04 -17.78
CA LEU A 592 -7.42 -6.23 -17.30
C LEU A 592 -6.58 -5.70 -18.47
N ARG A 593 -5.69 -4.74 -18.19
CA ARG A 593 -4.76 -4.19 -19.18
C ARG A 593 -3.34 -4.61 -18.84
N VAL A 594 -2.58 -4.94 -19.87
CA VAL A 594 -1.12 -5.05 -19.80
C VAL A 594 -0.54 -4.02 -20.76
N HIS A 595 0.36 -3.17 -20.27
CA HIS A 595 1.03 -2.17 -21.11
C HIS A 595 2.54 -2.44 -21.15
N VAL A 596 3.09 -2.61 -22.35
CA VAL A 596 4.52 -2.85 -22.53
C VAL A 596 5.15 -1.70 -23.30
N TYR A 597 6.13 -1.07 -22.66
CA TYR A 597 6.91 0.02 -23.26
C TYR A 597 8.13 -0.53 -24.03
N PRO A 598 8.71 0.26 -24.95
CA PRO A 598 10.01 -0.05 -25.54
C PRO A 598 11.09 -0.21 -24.47
N GLN A 599 12.15 -0.95 -24.79
CA GLN A 599 13.27 -1.15 -23.86
C GLN A 599 13.83 0.18 -23.32
N LEU A 600 13.97 0.27 -22.00
CA LEU A 600 14.68 1.36 -21.34
C LEU A 600 16.18 1.26 -21.61
N LEU A 601 16.73 2.30 -22.24
CA LEU A 601 18.11 2.38 -22.71
C LEU A 601 18.80 3.62 -22.11
N PRO A 602 19.48 3.47 -20.96
CA PRO A 602 20.30 4.52 -20.40
C PRO A 602 21.59 4.73 -21.21
N ARG A 603 22.12 5.95 -21.15
CA ARG A 603 23.35 6.39 -21.80
C ARG A 603 24.13 7.30 -20.86
N VAL A 604 25.45 7.16 -20.88
CA VAL A 604 26.36 8.00 -20.11
C VAL A 604 27.14 8.91 -21.06
N SER A 605 27.23 10.18 -20.71
CA SER A 605 28.19 11.12 -21.26
C SER A 605 29.17 11.54 -20.17
N ALA A 606 30.46 11.59 -20.50
CA ALA A 606 31.52 11.88 -19.55
C ALA A 606 32.41 13.01 -20.09
N THR A 607 32.73 13.98 -19.24
CA THR A 607 33.64 15.09 -19.55
C THR A 607 34.76 15.13 -18.51
N ASN A 608 36.01 15.03 -18.97
CA ASN A 608 37.18 15.17 -18.11
C ASN A 608 37.38 16.65 -17.77
N LEU A 609 37.37 16.98 -16.48
CA LEU A 609 37.57 18.34 -15.96
C LEU A 609 39.02 18.59 -15.50
N GLY A 610 39.91 17.62 -15.69
CA GLY A 610 41.30 17.66 -15.26
C GLY A 610 41.53 17.15 -13.84
N ALA A 611 42.78 16.81 -13.51
CA ALA A 611 43.20 16.33 -12.19
C ALA A 611 42.38 15.12 -11.65
N GLY A 612 41.92 14.24 -12.54
CA GLY A 612 41.11 13.07 -12.18
C GLY A 612 39.63 13.37 -11.89
N LEU A 613 39.18 14.62 -12.02
CA LEU A 613 37.77 15.01 -11.86
C LEU A 613 36.99 14.81 -13.16
N TRP A 614 35.82 14.18 -13.07
CA TRP A 614 34.93 13.92 -14.19
C TRP A 614 33.54 14.44 -13.90
N ARG A 615 32.91 15.06 -14.91
CA ARG A 615 31.47 15.32 -14.94
C ARG A 615 30.79 14.21 -15.74
N LEU A 616 29.86 13.51 -15.12
CA LEU A 616 29.10 12.42 -15.70
C LEU A 616 27.64 12.84 -15.80
N ALA A 617 27.01 12.63 -16.97
CA ALA A 617 25.62 12.98 -17.20
C ALA A 617 24.89 11.81 -17.86
N GLY A 618 23.76 11.44 -17.26
CA GLY A 618 22.84 10.41 -17.72
C GLY A 618 21.79 10.94 -18.69
N ALA A 619 21.47 10.12 -19.67
CA ALA A 619 20.28 10.22 -20.51
C ALA A 619 19.61 8.84 -20.58
N ALA A 620 18.32 8.81 -20.89
CA ALA A 620 17.57 7.58 -21.09
C ALA A 620 16.63 7.76 -22.27
N SER A 621 16.38 6.68 -23.00
CA SER A 621 15.42 6.60 -24.10
C SER A 621 14.66 5.29 -24.01
N GLY A 622 13.46 5.21 -24.60
CA GLY A 622 12.56 4.09 -24.36
C GLY A 622 11.96 4.17 -22.95
N GLY A 623 11.49 3.03 -22.45
CA GLY A 623 10.65 2.96 -21.26
C GLY A 623 9.37 3.77 -21.40
N ASP A 624 8.80 4.17 -20.27
CA ASP A 624 7.67 5.09 -20.22
C ASP A 624 8.04 6.56 -20.52
N GLY A 625 9.33 6.84 -20.67
CA GLY A 625 9.87 8.17 -20.93
C GLY A 625 10.00 9.05 -19.67
N VAL A 626 9.73 8.53 -18.48
CA VAL A 626 9.77 9.27 -17.21
C VAL A 626 10.71 8.58 -16.20
N PRO A 627 12.04 8.87 -16.28
CA PRO A 627 12.99 8.37 -15.30
C PRO A 627 12.68 8.88 -13.89
N LEU A 628 12.53 7.96 -12.94
CA LEU A 628 12.26 8.24 -11.53
C LEU A 628 13.53 8.31 -10.67
N ALA A 629 14.60 7.62 -11.04
CA ALA A 629 15.88 7.63 -10.31
C ALA A 629 17.10 7.45 -11.21
N TRP A 630 18.21 8.08 -10.83
CA TRP A 630 19.52 8.00 -11.48
C TRP A 630 20.58 7.72 -10.42
N ARG A 631 21.21 6.54 -10.46
CA ARG A 631 22.15 6.09 -9.43
C ARG A 631 23.46 5.65 -10.06
N TRP A 632 24.57 6.14 -9.53
CA TRP A 632 25.92 5.89 -10.03
C TRP A 632 26.71 5.04 -9.05
N SER A 633 27.43 4.05 -9.56
CA SER A 633 28.53 3.38 -8.86
C SER A 633 29.83 3.59 -9.64
N PHE A 634 30.93 3.79 -8.92
CA PHE A 634 32.24 4.09 -9.48
C PHE A 634 33.24 2.94 -9.24
N SER A 635 34.23 2.78 -10.11
CA SER A 635 35.23 1.71 -10.03
C SER A 635 36.10 1.73 -8.77
N ASP A 636 36.13 2.86 -8.05
CA ASP A 636 36.83 3.02 -6.77
C ASP A 636 35.94 2.73 -5.54
N GLY A 637 34.72 2.24 -5.76
CA GLY A 637 33.75 1.93 -4.70
C GLY A 637 32.88 3.12 -4.29
N GLY A 638 33.06 4.31 -4.87
CA GLY A 638 32.18 5.45 -4.63
C GLY A 638 30.78 5.27 -5.25
N ALA A 639 29.83 6.08 -4.78
CA ALA A 639 28.49 6.17 -5.35
C ALA A 639 27.97 7.62 -5.33
N ALA A 640 27.04 7.93 -6.22
CA ALA A 640 26.35 9.21 -6.26
C ALA A 640 24.94 9.05 -6.84
N ASP A 641 24.03 9.95 -6.49
CA ASP A 641 22.70 9.99 -7.07
C ASP A 641 22.49 11.29 -7.85
N GLY A 642 21.62 11.23 -8.85
CA GLY A 642 21.25 12.37 -9.68
C GLY A 642 21.62 12.21 -11.14
N ARG A 643 20.91 12.93 -12.01
CA ARG A 643 21.09 12.82 -13.46
C ARG A 643 22.47 13.30 -13.91
N VAL A 644 23.05 14.27 -13.22
CA VAL A 644 24.38 14.81 -13.51
C VAL A 644 25.18 14.83 -12.21
N VAL A 645 26.35 14.20 -12.21
CA VAL A 645 27.22 14.09 -11.03
C VAL A 645 28.66 14.48 -11.38
N THR A 646 29.45 14.82 -10.36
CA THR A 646 30.90 14.98 -10.48
C THR A 646 31.62 14.03 -9.54
N HIS A 647 32.59 13.29 -10.05
CA HIS A 647 33.38 12.34 -9.25
C HIS A 647 34.87 12.48 -9.53
N ARG A 648 35.70 12.34 -8.49
CA ARG A 648 37.17 12.43 -8.61
C ARG A 648 37.79 11.07 -8.38
N PHE A 649 38.43 10.54 -9.42
CA PHE A 649 39.21 9.31 -9.35
C PHE A 649 40.66 9.62 -8.94
N ALA A 650 41.28 8.70 -8.21
CA ALA A 650 42.68 8.81 -7.82
C ALA A 650 43.60 8.79 -9.06
N SER A 651 44.74 9.49 -8.98
CA SER A 651 45.74 9.48 -10.06
C SER A 651 46.24 8.05 -10.31
N GLY A 652 46.33 7.65 -11.58
CA GLY A 652 46.76 6.31 -11.98
C GLY A 652 45.71 5.20 -11.85
N SER A 653 44.50 5.51 -11.38
CA SER A 653 43.38 4.56 -11.40
C SER A 653 42.74 4.45 -12.80
N SER A 654 42.07 3.33 -13.07
CA SER A 654 41.24 3.14 -14.26
C SER A 654 39.80 3.61 -13.95
N PRO A 655 39.39 4.81 -14.37
CA PRO A 655 38.06 5.32 -14.03
C PRO A 655 37.01 4.51 -14.79
N ALA A 656 35.96 4.08 -14.11
CA ALA A 656 34.75 3.58 -14.74
C ALA A 656 33.54 3.92 -13.87
N ALA A 657 32.37 4.02 -14.50
CA ALA A 657 31.12 4.29 -13.81
C ALA A 657 29.98 3.45 -14.40
N THR A 658 29.10 2.95 -13.54
CA THR A 658 27.84 2.33 -13.95
C THR A 658 26.70 3.25 -13.53
N LEU A 659 25.88 3.65 -14.49
CA LEU A 659 24.63 4.37 -14.27
C LEU A 659 23.48 3.36 -14.27
N ARG A 660 22.71 3.33 -13.18
CA ARG A 660 21.44 2.63 -13.05
C ARG A 660 20.29 3.62 -13.12
N VAL A 661 19.35 3.39 -14.03
CA VAL A 661 18.12 4.20 -14.21
C VAL A 661 16.91 3.35 -13.87
N VAL A 662 15.96 3.96 -13.16
CA VAL A 662 14.63 3.39 -12.89
C VAL A 662 13.59 4.33 -13.48
N ASP A 663 12.57 3.79 -14.14
CA ASP A 663 11.45 4.55 -14.68
C ASP A 663 10.11 4.21 -14.00
N GLY A 664 8.99 4.73 -14.50
CA GLY A 664 7.69 4.54 -13.87
C GLY A 664 7.09 3.15 -14.00
N THR A 665 7.67 2.28 -14.82
CA THR A 665 7.24 0.89 -14.95
C THR A 665 7.88 -0.01 -13.91
N ASP A 666 8.64 0.57 -12.97
CA ASP A 666 9.51 -0.10 -12.00
C ASP A 666 10.72 -0.85 -12.61
N SER A 667 10.87 -0.78 -13.94
CA SER A 667 11.99 -1.36 -14.68
C SER A 667 13.32 -0.70 -14.33
N VAL A 668 14.38 -1.50 -14.41
CA VAL A 668 15.75 -1.09 -14.07
C VAL A 668 16.66 -1.38 -15.25
N ALA A 669 17.40 -0.37 -15.71
CA ALA A 669 18.38 -0.53 -16.77
C ALA A 669 19.71 0.11 -16.39
N GLU A 670 20.80 -0.43 -16.94
CA GLU A 670 22.17 0.04 -16.65
C GLU A 670 22.94 0.44 -17.90
N ALA A 671 23.83 1.41 -17.74
CA ALA A 671 24.81 1.81 -18.73
C ALA A 671 26.20 1.94 -18.08
N VAL A 672 27.22 1.36 -18.73
CA VAL A 672 28.61 1.43 -18.25
C VAL A 672 29.40 2.43 -19.07
N TRP A 673 30.13 3.30 -18.38
CA TRP A 673 31.18 4.14 -18.94
C TRP A 673 32.55 3.55 -18.59
N PRO A 674 33.34 3.08 -19.58
CA PRO A 674 34.58 2.33 -19.33
C PRO A 674 35.83 3.23 -19.15
N GLY A 675 35.66 4.52 -18.85
CA GLY A 675 36.80 5.43 -18.61
C GLY A 675 37.33 6.17 -19.83
N THR A 676 36.76 5.96 -21.01
CA THR A 676 37.17 6.62 -22.26
C THR A 676 36.24 7.78 -22.60
N VAL A 677 36.78 8.89 -23.11
CA VAL A 677 35.96 10.03 -23.55
C VAL A 677 35.11 9.58 -24.73
N SER A 678 33.78 9.69 -24.63
CA SER A 678 32.93 9.56 -25.83
C SER A 678 33.21 10.75 -26.75
N PRO A 679 33.47 10.55 -28.06
CA PRO A 679 33.53 11.67 -28.98
C PRO A 679 32.18 12.39 -28.94
N ALA A 680 32.21 13.71 -28.69
CA ALA A 680 31.01 14.53 -28.67
C ALA A 680 30.26 14.34 -30.00
N ALA A 681 28.97 14.01 -29.95
CA ALA A 681 28.14 13.99 -31.14
C ALA A 681 28.15 15.39 -31.76
N HIS A 682 28.80 15.54 -32.91
CA HIS A 682 28.70 16.77 -33.70
C HIS A 682 27.24 16.93 -34.18
N PRO A 683 26.67 18.15 -34.12
CA PRO A 683 25.39 18.41 -34.74
C PRO A 683 25.52 18.16 -36.25
N ALA A 684 24.63 17.32 -36.80
CA ALA A 684 24.60 16.99 -38.22
C ALA A 684 24.37 18.27 -39.05
N GLY A 685 25.45 18.76 -39.65
CA GLY A 685 25.41 19.74 -40.73
C GLY A 685 24.96 19.08 -42.03
N ALA A 686 24.16 19.81 -42.79
CA ALA A 686 23.46 19.40 -44.00
C ALA A 686 24.31 18.64 -45.04
N ALA A 687 23.64 17.72 -45.73
CA ALA A 687 24.12 16.98 -46.89
C ALA A 687 24.58 17.89 -48.05
N PRO A 688 25.35 17.32 -48.99
CA PRO A 688 24.85 17.37 -50.36
C PRO A 688 24.85 16.01 -51.05
N THR A 689 23.91 15.93 -51.96
CA THR A 689 23.50 14.84 -52.86
C THR A 689 24.58 14.42 -53.87
N SER A 690 24.69 13.11 -54.11
CA SER A 690 24.94 12.56 -55.46
C SER A 690 24.52 11.08 -55.57
N HIS A 691 23.59 10.83 -56.49
CA HIS A 691 23.42 9.56 -57.23
C HIS A 691 24.20 9.71 -58.57
N PRO A 692 24.36 8.68 -59.44
CA PRO A 692 24.07 7.23 -59.36
C PRO A 692 25.25 6.35 -59.86
N LEU A 693 25.17 5.01 -59.75
CA LEU A 693 25.05 4.11 -60.93
C LEU A 693 24.88 2.63 -60.53
N LEU A 694 23.99 1.97 -61.27
CA LEU A 694 23.68 0.54 -61.28
C LEU A 694 24.82 -0.29 -61.89
N THR A 695 25.03 -1.51 -61.36
CA THR A 695 25.23 -2.71 -62.20
C THR A 695 24.70 -3.99 -61.51
N ARG A 696 24.19 -4.88 -62.36
CA ARG A 696 23.32 -6.04 -62.15
C ARG A 696 24.08 -7.36 -61.85
N THR A 697 23.62 -8.14 -60.85
CA THR A 697 23.32 -9.62 -60.77
C THR A 697 24.28 -10.70 -61.36
N PRO A 698 24.12 -12.02 -61.05
CA PRO A 698 23.58 -12.73 -59.86
C PRO A 698 24.28 -14.08 -59.47
N ALA A 699 23.78 -14.68 -58.37
CA ALA A 699 23.57 -16.11 -58.07
C ALA A 699 24.76 -17.09 -57.84
N SER A 700 24.76 -17.78 -56.68
CA SER A 700 24.26 -19.17 -56.57
C SER A 700 24.50 -19.83 -55.19
N HIS A 701 23.51 -20.66 -54.81
CA HIS A 701 23.54 -21.89 -54.01
C HIS A 701 23.92 -21.91 -52.50
N ALA A 702 22.91 -22.23 -51.69
CA ALA A 702 22.95 -23.16 -50.54
C ALA A 702 22.64 -24.60 -51.05
N PRO A 703 22.67 -25.72 -50.26
CA PRO A 703 22.68 -25.81 -48.79
C PRO A 703 23.48 -26.97 -48.12
N ALA A 704 23.54 -26.90 -46.78
CA ALA A 704 23.51 -27.95 -45.72
C ALA A 704 24.26 -29.30 -45.83
N SER A 705 25.12 -29.63 -44.84
CA SER A 705 24.75 -30.48 -43.67
C SER A 705 25.95 -31.13 -42.93
N ALA A 706 25.75 -31.34 -41.62
CA ALA A 706 26.22 -32.42 -40.74
C ALA A 706 27.63 -32.44 -40.08
N ALA A 707 27.60 -32.44 -38.72
CA ALA A 707 28.25 -33.34 -37.72
C ALA A 707 29.75 -33.70 -37.86
N SER A 708 30.61 -33.90 -36.86
CA SER A 708 30.62 -34.03 -35.39
C SER A 708 32.13 -33.93 -34.99
N ALA A 709 32.54 -33.46 -33.82
CA ALA A 709 32.89 -34.25 -32.62
C ALA A 709 34.21 -33.69 -32.04
N GLY A 710 34.33 -33.61 -30.70
CA GLY A 710 35.61 -33.41 -30.01
C GLY A 710 35.57 -32.47 -28.81
N GLY A 711 35.17 -32.97 -27.63
CA GLY A 711 35.62 -32.41 -26.33
C GLY A 711 37.05 -32.85 -26.00
N PRO A 712 37.59 -32.70 -24.76
CA PRO A 712 36.89 -32.45 -23.49
C PRO A 712 37.61 -31.57 -22.41
N GLN A 713 36.93 -31.43 -21.25
CA GLN A 713 37.38 -31.13 -19.87
C GLN A 713 37.58 -29.66 -19.45
N GLY A 714 37.08 -29.18 -18.30
CA GLY A 714 36.29 -29.76 -17.20
C GLY A 714 36.29 -28.85 -15.94
N ILE A 715 35.34 -29.12 -15.02
CA ILE A 715 35.35 -28.85 -13.55
C ILE A 715 34.93 -27.41 -13.12
N ALA A 716 33.98 -27.12 -12.20
CA ALA A 716 33.12 -27.90 -11.29
C ALA A 716 31.88 -27.06 -10.89
N THR A 717 30.76 -27.72 -10.62
CA THR A 717 29.62 -27.21 -9.85
C THR A 717 29.32 -28.19 -8.74
N ASP A 718 29.30 -27.74 -7.49
CA ASP A 718 28.91 -28.57 -6.35
C ASP A 718 27.40 -28.48 -6.10
N ARG A 719 26.81 -29.67 -5.91
CA ARG A 719 25.44 -29.94 -5.48
C ARG A 719 25.44 -30.09 -3.96
N LEU A 720 24.35 -29.68 -3.30
CA LEU A 720 23.97 -30.21 -1.99
C LEU A 720 22.62 -30.92 -2.08
N ALA A 721 22.62 -32.08 -1.41
CA ALA A 721 21.73 -33.20 -1.58
C ALA A 721 20.33 -33.02 -0.99
N ALA A 722 19.39 -33.71 -1.63
CA ALA A 722 18.12 -34.11 -1.05
C ALA A 722 18.33 -35.19 0.01
N SER A 723 17.63 -35.08 1.14
CA SER A 723 17.43 -36.19 2.08
C SER A 723 15.95 -36.42 2.30
N THR A 724 15.57 -37.65 2.04
CA THR A 724 14.28 -38.33 2.23
C THR A 724 13.78 -38.21 3.67
N LEU A 725 12.57 -37.69 3.87
CA LEU A 725 11.79 -37.86 5.10
C LEU A 725 10.34 -38.24 4.76
N GLY A 726 9.85 -39.23 5.51
CA GLY A 726 8.68 -40.03 5.18
C GLY A 726 7.35 -39.30 5.20
N ARG A 727 6.39 -39.94 4.52
CA ARG A 727 4.95 -39.68 4.57
C ARG A 727 4.50 -39.33 6.00
N VAL A 728 4.05 -38.10 6.18
CA VAL A 728 3.14 -37.71 7.26
C VAL A 728 1.78 -37.49 6.61
N ALA A 729 0.79 -38.20 7.13
CA ALA A 729 -0.59 -38.17 6.69
C ALA A 729 -1.24 -36.79 6.90
N ASP A 730 -2.21 -36.51 6.05
CA ASP A 730 -3.12 -35.37 6.06
C ASP A 730 -3.57 -34.98 7.47
N GLY A 731 -3.23 -33.76 7.89
CA GLY A 731 -3.79 -33.08 9.06
C GLY A 731 -4.80 -32.05 8.60
N GLY A 732 -6.09 -32.36 8.80
CA GLY A 732 -7.22 -31.56 8.34
C GLY A 732 -7.18 -30.10 8.80
N GLY A 733 -7.60 -29.22 7.89
CA GLY A 733 -7.95 -27.85 8.20
C GLY A 733 -9.04 -27.82 9.26
N GLY A 734 -8.66 -27.45 10.48
CA GLY A 734 -9.60 -27.07 11.51
C GLY A 734 -10.15 -25.69 11.18
N ALA A 735 -11.38 -25.63 10.69
CA ALA A 735 -12.16 -24.40 10.75
C ALA A 735 -12.21 -23.93 12.21
N ALA A 736 -11.86 -22.67 12.45
CA ALA A 736 -12.18 -22.02 13.72
C ALA A 736 -13.71 -22.09 13.92
N PRO A 737 -14.21 -22.36 15.15
CA PRO A 737 -15.64 -22.40 15.37
C PRO A 737 -16.23 -21.00 15.16
N ALA A 738 -17.22 -20.89 14.28
CA ALA A 738 -18.06 -19.70 14.16
C ALA A 738 -18.61 -19.34 15.55
N VAL A 739 -18.23 -18.18 16.06
CA VAL A 739 -18.72 -17.65 17.33
C VAL A 739 -20.15 -17.17 17.10
N THR A 740 -21.12 -18.03 17.41
CA THR A 740 -22.53 -17.59 17.39
C THR A 740 -22.75 -16.49 18.44
N ALA A 741 -23.57 -15.49 18.09
CA ALA A 741 -23.99 -14.39 18.97
C ALA A 741 -24.54 -14.84 20.36
N GLY A 742 -24.89 -16.12 20.51
CA GLY A 742 -25.28 -16.74 21.78
C GLY A 742 -24.18 -16.82 22.84
N GLY A 743 -22.89 -16.89 22.45
CA GLY A 743 -21.77 -16.95 23.40
C GLY A 743 -21.54 -15.65 24.19
N LEU A 744 -21.77 -14.50 23.54
CA LEU A 744 -21.64 -13.18 24.14
C LEU A 744 -22.66 -12.90 25.26
N THR A 745 -23.88 -13.44 25.13
CA THR A 745 -24.97 -13.19 26.09
C THR A 745 -24.70 -13.85 27.45
N VAL A 746 -23.98 -14.99 27.47
CA VAL A 746 -23.59 -15.69 28.69
C VAL A 746 -22.45 -14.97 29.44
N LEU A 747 -21.58 -14.25 28.72
CA LEU A 747 -20.44 -13.54 29.30
C LEU A 747 -20.85 -12.35 30.18
N VAL A 748 -21.89 -11.60 29.77
CA VAL A 748 -22.42 -10.45 30.53
C VAL A 748 -23.03 -10.91 31.87
N LEU A 749 -23.63 -12.10 31.92
CA LEU A 749 -24.21 -12.66 33.15
C LEU A 749 -23.16 -13.09 34.18
N LEU A 750 -21.98 -13.55 33.74
CA LEU A 750 -20.87 -13.91 34.63
C LEU A 750 -20.19 -12.68 35.25
N ALA A 751 -20.07 -11.57 34.50
CA ALA A 751 -19.48 -10.31 34.98
C ALA A 751 -20.38 -9.60 36.03
N VAL A 752 -21.71 -9.67 35.87
CA VAL A 752 -22.66 -9.10 36.84
C VAL A 752 -22.74 -9.95 38.13
N GLY A 753 -22.44 -11.25 38.06
CA GLY A 753 -22.42 -12.15 39.22
C GLY A 753 -21.25 -11.91 40.20
N ALA A 754 -20.11 -11.41 39.71
CA ALA A 754 -18.90 -11.24 40.51
C ALA A 754 -18.87 -9.93 41.34
N THR A 755 -19.72 -8.94 41.04
CA THR A 755 -19.73 -7.62 41.72
C THR A 755 -20.66 -7.53 42.94
N ARG A 756 -21.44 -8.57 43.26
CA ARG A 756 -22.32 -8.61 44.45
C ARG A 756 -21.85 -9.56 45.56
N ARG A 757 -20.68 -9.31 46.16
CA ARG A 757 -20.38 -9.73 47.55
C ARG A 757 -19.48 -8.72 48.28
N ARG A 758 -20.02 -7.55 48.64
CA ARG A 758 -19.49 -6.76 49.77
C ARG A 758 -20.35 -7.04 51.00
N ARG A 759 -19.75 -7.68 52.01
CA ARG A 759 -20.33 -7.87 53.35
C ARG A 759 -20.45 -6.51 54.05
N ALA A 760 -21.59 -6.27 54.68
CA ALA A 760 -21.83 -5.11 55.55
C ALA A 760 -20.96 -5.15 56.83
N PRO A 761 -20.55 -4.01 57.40
CA PRO A 761 -19.75 -3.98 58.62
C PRO A 761 -20.64 -4.17 59.87
N ARG A 762 -20.20 -5.03 60.79
CA ARG A 762 -20.78 -5.15 62.14
C ARG A 762 -20.36 -3.96 63.00
N ARG A 763 -21.34 -3.33 63.67
CA ARG A 763 -21.11 -2.31 64.71
C ARG A 763 -20.52 -2.96 65.98
N PRO A 764 -19.67 -2.26 66.75
CA PRO A 764 -19.19 -2.75 68.03
C PRO A 764 -20.21 -2.46 69.15
N ARG A 765 -20.29 -3.38 70.12
CA ARG A 765 -20.57 -3.09 71.52
C ARG A 765 -19.30 -3.35 72.30
#